data_AF-A0AAX7W3A3-F1
#
_entry.id   AF-A0AAX7W3A3-F1
#
_cell.length_a   1.000
_cell.length_b   1.000
_cell.length_c   1.000
_cell.angle_alpha   90.00
_cell.angle_beta   90.00
_cell.angle_gamma   90.00
#
_symmetry.space_group_name_H-M   'P 1'
#
loop_
_entity.id
_entity.type
_entity.pdbx_description
1 polymer ?
#
loop_
_entity_poly.entity_id
_entity_poly.type
_entity_poly.pdbx_seq_one_letter_code
_entity_poly.pdbx_strand_id
1 'polypeptide(L)'
;MHFLLIHCGNSLLIFWSILKCCRCTDPHHFSNILLFSPAGILLDIPLIPTVASLNLHCNHIPRIEGLTSAWHLRHLDLSSNCISKIEGLSSLTSLRTLNLSCNLITKVEALNGLVNLTRLNLSYNQINDLSGLLYLHGTEYKLKHLSLHSNYLDSIDHLLQCLLGIQGLREVILSQDGRDNPVCRSPGYREIVLRSLPQVSVLDGLNRLGNRSPQSLSSLCDIPGLEDYVDLLLSSDTSHNEPVRGDAPLTTPRIDQLLTQFRQRGATSEVITDPVTQPEPPRTQPVRSTVTDKGDPVNEERIRKLEHQMSQLIQQNPADNKSRRSAHSVVMVRKAKRDTDRTSESECDSGKENRRQTRIPKYHDSVTSSTTTKETKRSESTGSAEAVRPTRKGPLRAAKASGDMKTRSTEEEETYRTIVEERDQERERRWKAEQAVRKLTEELKCLQTKVSEEKDLQSMALHTTDRLKELLLKERSGHSELQARVEELEGRCRSLTQQLEQARSCEEQHKTALHRLEESVSHGEALRAHQQAEEIKRQQELQNKAAALKRELDIQRASVRQHKDKLQQLHELLAAREQEHRKQLELRLQPGGADFHDAVAKEVASVEERHSHREAELQEKLAEGRKQYTALEDEFRMALTIEAARFSEVKEACDQMTAELMELKATLAQSQERERKSGSLVQELTAMVKEQKSRISELIKAKRDAVTDLKSRLHSLEAEVGQDRHLGLQLELLKKDKARVLSQLMAQESVIDGLKVERKIWGQELAQQGASLAQDRGRLEARIEVLSAELEAQRKQNEKDNDTLRIKAKIMDDQTETIRRLKESLQERDDQIRRLKEEAAKAQKRLQEQLEEETTQQAELKERVEHLSLRKEELKQQLEDKEAELEQVKRVYSESTKKWQEKADLLTRLESQVKRMKENFDSRECLLLEEREKATEAHRAALEKLHCVDDAFRRQLESVQAAHQAELLGLANEKHQKIEEANQKVFEVEEEMRQLLEETETNKRIMEEKMKRLSSVLKDF
;
A
#
# COMPACT_ATOMS: atom_id res chain seq x y z
N MET A 1 15.17 10.49 -28.62
CA MET A 1 15.18 9.67 -27.39
C MET A 1 15.55 10.57 -26.20
N HIS A 2 14.58 11.00 -25.37
CA HIS A 2 14.89 11.68 -24.09
C HIS A 2 13.69 11.77 -23.12
N PHE A 3 12.81 10.77 -23.11
CA PHE A 3 11.57 10.74 -22.29
C PHE A 3 11.26 9.28 -21.89
N LEU A 4 11.88 8.76 -20.82
CA LEU A 4 11.60 7.40 -20.32
C LEU A 4 12.07 7.09 -18.88
N LEU A 5 12.46 8.09 -18.07
CA LEU A 5 13.07 7.87 -16.75
C LEU A 5 12.51 8.74 -15.60
N ILE A 6 11.35 9.38 -15.81
CA ILE A 6 10.64 10.15 -14.77
C ILE A 6 9.16 9.75 -14.78
N HIS A 7 8.82 8.60 -14.20
CA HIS A 7 7.42 8.32 -13.82
C HIS A 7 7.18 7.28 -12.70
N CYS A 8 8.19 6.51 -12.27
CA CYS A 8 8.01 5.47 -11.24
C CYS A 8 7.92 6.00 -9.78
N GLY A 9 8.12 7.30 -9.53
CA GLY A 9 8.18 7.85 -8.17
C GLY A 9 6.84 7.97 -7.43
N ASN A 10 5.72 8.16 -8.15
CA ASN A 10 4.45 8.58 -7.52
C ASN A 10 3.44 7.45 -7.26
N SER A 11 3.65 6.24 -7.78
CA SER A 11 2.68 5.13 -7.63
C SER A 11 2.56 4.60 -6.19
N LEU A 12 3.63 4.70 -5.39
CA LEU A 12 3.66 4.23 -4.00
C LEU A 12 2.78 5.06 -3.05
N LEU A 13 2.57 6.35 -3.32
CA LEU A 13 1.72 7.21 -2.49
C LEU A 13 0.23 6.93 -2.67
N ILE A 14 -0.20 6.53 -3.87
CA ILE A 14 -1.59 6.12 -4.14
C ILE A 14 -1.88 4.76 -3.48
N PHE A 15 -0.89 3.86 -3.46
CA PHE A 15 -0.97 2.53 -2.84
C PHE A 15 -1.37 2.58 -1.35
N TRP A 16 -0.92 3.61 -0.62
CA TRP A 16 -1.23 3.78 0.81
C TRP A 16 -2.57 4.49 1.09
N SER A 17 -3.13 5.22 0.12
CA SER A 17 -4.47 5.83 0.26
C SER A 17 -5.59 4.80 0.09
N ILE A 18 -5.45 3.84 -0.83
CA ILE A 18 -6.51 2.87 -1.15
C ILE A 18 -6.62 1.77 -0.07
N LEU A 19 -5.49 1.27 0.44
CA LEU A 19 -5.49 0.26 1.52
C LEU A 19 -6.21 0.70 2.81
N LYS A 20 -6.43 2.02 3.00
CA LYS A 20 -7.01 2.59 4.21
C LYS A 20 -8.55 2.61 4.23
N CYS A 21 -9.21 2.24 3.12
CA CYS A 21 -10.68 2.20 3.03
C CYS A 21 -11.32 0.87 3.45
N CYS A 22 -10.60 -0.25 3.36
CA CYS A 22 -11.14 -1.59 3.65
C CYS A 22 -11.20 -1.92 5.16
N ARG A 23 -11.89 -1.08 5.95
CA ARG A 23 -12.40 -1.44 7.28
C ARG A 23 -13.91 -1.68 7.21
N CYS A 24 -14.29 -2.83 6.66
CA CYS A 24 -15.66 -3.33 6.70
C CYS A 24 -15.71 -4.61 7.53
N THR A 25 -16.58 -4.63 8.54
CA THR A 25 -16.77 -5.75 9.47
C THR A 25 -17.97 -6.58 9.05
N ASP A 26 -17.75 -7.83 8.61
CA ASP A 26 -18.49 -9.01 9.09
C ASP A 26 -17.98 -10.32 8.42
N PRO A 27 -18.04 -11.50 9.07
CA PRO A 27 -17.27 -12.67 8.62
C PRO A 27 -18.06 -13.69 7.76
N HIS A 28 -19.37 -13.54 7.61
CA HIS A 28 -20.27 -14.70 7.47
C HIS A 28 -20.60 -15.24 6.06
N HIS A 29 -20.01 -14.73 4.96
CA HIS A 29 -20.38 -15.15 3.59
C HIS A 29 -19.23 -15.39 2.58
N PHE A 30 -17.98 -15.53 3.05
CA PHE A 30 -16.79 -15.66 2.19
C PHE A 30 -16.55 -17.05 1.55
N SER A 31 -17.60 -17.82 1.24
CA SER A 31 -17.46 -19.24 0.85
C SER A 31 -17.19 -19.55 -0.63
N ASN A 32 -17.22 -18.57 -1.54
CA ASN A 32 -17.06 -18.78 -3.00
C ASN A 32 -16.27 -17.65 -3.71
N ILE A 33 -15.08 -17.31 -3.21
CA ILE A 33 -14.14 -16.40 -3.90
C ILE A 33 -12.80 -17.11 -4.07
N LEU A 34 -12.44 -17.43 -5.33
CA LEU A 34 -11.11 -17.91 -5.69
C LEU A 34 -10.21 -16.71 -6.01
N LEU A 35 -9.09 -16.60 -5.28
CA LEU A 35 -8.03 -15.61 -5.45
C LEU A 35 -6.68 -16.33 -5.31
N PHE A 36 -6.10 -16.84 -6.40
CA PHE A 36 -4.79 -17.50 -6.32
C PHE A 36 -4.00 -17.62 -7.63
N SER A 37 -2.67 -17.71 -7.47
CA SER A 37 -1.63 -18.18 -8.39
C SER A 37 -1.17 -17.27 -9.55
N PRO A 38 0.13 -16.90 -9.60
CA PRO A 38 0.73 -16.22 -10.76
C PRO A 38 1.11 -17.22 -11.86
N ALA A 39 0.11 -17.77 -12.56
CA ALA A 39 0.29 -18.60 -13.75
C ALA A 39 -0.34 -17.90 -14.97
N GLY A 40 0.47 -17.52 -15.96
CA GLY A 40 0.06 -16.62 -17.06
C GLY A 40 -0.86 -17.23 -18.14
N ILE A 41 -1.58 -18.32 -17.84
CA ILE A 41 -2.45 -19.05 -18.78
C ILE A 41 -3.69 -19.53 -18.02
N LEU A 42 -4.90 -19.21 -18.53
CA LEU A 42 -6.16 -19.53 -17.82
C LEU A 42 -6.61 -21.00 -17.95
N LEU A 43 -5.90 -21.82 -18.76
CA LEU A 43 -6.31 -23.20 -19.06
C LEU A 43 -6.24 -24.16 -17.86
N ASP A 44 -5.38 -23.89 -16.86
CA ASP A 44 -5.09 -24.84 -15.77
C ASP A 44 -6.07 -24.75 -14.59
N ILE A 45 -7.11 -23.91 -14.67
CA ILE A 45 -8.12 -23.74 -13.60
C ILE A 45 -9.41 -24.49 -13.97
N PRO A 46 -9.71 -25.65 -13.34
CA PRO A 46 -10.98 -26.35 -13.54
C PRO A 46 -12.13 -25.59 -12.86
N LEU A 47 -12.68 -24.59 -13.56
CA LEU A 47 -13.80 -23.78 -13.09
C LEU A 47 -15.07 -24.63 -12.90
N ILE A 48 -15.44 -24.81 -11.63
CA ILE A 48 -16.67 -25.48 -11.20
C ILE A 48 -17.90 -24.68 -11.70
N PRO A 49 -18.95 -25.32 -12.24
CA PRO A 49 -20.12 -24.61 -12.77
C PRO A 49 -20.92 -23.74 -11.78
N THR A 50 -20.55 -23.70 -10.50
CA THR A 50 -21.22 -22.92 -9.43
C THR A 50 -20.60 -21.54 -9.16
N VAL A 51 -19.46 -21.21 -9.79
CA VAL A 51 -18.75 -19.94 -9.53
C VAL A 51 -19.58 -18.74 -10.03
N ALA A 52 -20.11 -17.95 -9.10
CA ALA A 52 -20.93 -16.77 -9.39
C ALA A 52 -20.12 -15.47 -9.54
N SER A 53 -18.89 -15.43 -9.01
CA SER A 53 -17.97 -14.28 -9.12
C SER A 53 -16.53 -14.74 -9.28
N LEU A 54 -15.78 -14.09 -10.16
CA LEU A 54 -14.38 -14.41 -10.47
C LEU A 54 -13.57 -13.11 -10.59
N ASN A 55 -12.51 -12.99 -9.80
CA ASN A 55 -11.60 -11.84 -9.85
C ASN A 55 -10.20 -12.31 -10.26
N LEU A 56 -9.75 -11.81 -11.41
CA LEU A 56 -8.48 -12.12 -12.06
C LEU A 56 -7.69 -10.82 -12.35
N HIS A 57 -7.89 -9.77 -11.55
CA HIS A 57 -7.16 -8.51 -11.61
C HIS A 57 -5.63 -8.71 -11.47
N CYS A 58 -4.83 -8.02 -12.30
CA CYS A 58 -3.35 -8.03 -12.26
C CYS A 58 -2.64 -9.39 -12.51
N ASN A 59 -3.17 -10.27 -13.38
CA ASN A 59 -2.58 -11.60 -13.64
C ASN A 59 -1.83 -11.75 -14.99
N HIS A 60 -1.53 -10.65 -15.68
CA HIS A 60 -0.85 -10.64 -16.99
C HIS A 60 -1.50 -11.50 -18.10
N ILE A 61 -2.79 -11.83 -17.96
CA ILE A 61 -3.52 -12.72 -18.87
C ILE A 61 -3.53 -12.13 -20.29
N PRO A 62 -3.06 -12.86 -21.33
CA PRO A 62 -2.99 -12.33 -22.70
C PRO A 62 -4.28 -12.53 -23.52
N ARG A 63 -5.14 -13.49 -23.12
CA ARG A 63 -6.36 -13.89 -23.83
C ARG A 63 -7.42 -14.45 -22.87
N ILE A 64 -8.68 -14.41 -23.31
CA ILE A 64 -9.82 -14.94 -22.56
C ILE A 64 -10.19 -16.31 -23.14
N GLU A 65 -9.61 -17.37 -22.58
CA GLU A 65 -9.85 -18.77 -22.96
C GLU A 65 -10.26 -19.59 -21.71
N GLY A 66 -10.95 -20.72 -21.87
CA GLY A 66 -11.29 -21.63 -20.75
C GLY A 66 -12.55 -21.29 -19.91
N LEU A 67 -13.14 -20.09 -20.02
CA LEU A 67 -14.33 -19.71 -19.25
C LEU A 67 -15.65 -20.39 -19.69
N THR A 68 -15.62 -21.29 -20.67
CA THR A 68 -16.83 -21.85 -21.31
C THR A 68 -17.72 -22.70 -20.38
N SER A 69 -17.18 -23.22 -19.27
CA SER A 69 -17.94 -23.97 -18.26
C SER A 69 -18.66 -23.08 -17.23
N ALA A 70 -18.30 -21.79 -17.12
CA ALA A 70 -18.71 -20.90 -16.03
C ALA A 70 -20.05 -20.18 -16.29
N TRP A 71 -21.06 -20.89 -16.80
CA TRP A 71 -22.33 -20.29 -17.27
C TRP A 71 -23.19 -19.60 -16.19
N HIS A 72 -22.96 -19.87 -14.90
CA HIS A 72 -23.57 -19.15 -13.77
C HIS A 72 -22.88 -17.83 -13.39
N LEU A 73 -21.72 -17.51 -13.97
CA LEU A 73 -20.90 -16.36 -13.58
C LEU A 73 -21.67 -15.04 -13.77
N ARG A 74 -21.80 -14.26 -12.69
CA ARG A 74 -22.47 -12.94 -12.68
C ARG A 74 -21.48 -11.78 -12.71
N HIS A 75 -20.30 -11.94 -12.12
CA HIS A 75 -19.28 -10.88 -12.02
C HIS A 75 -17.92 -11.42 -12.45
N LEU A 76 -17.27 -10.73 -13.39
CA LEU A 76 -15.95 -11.07 -13.91
C LEU A 76 -15.06 -9.83 -13.94
N ASP A 77 -13.98 -9.86 -13.15
CA ASP A 77 -12.91 -8.87 -13.22
C ASP A 77 -11.67 -9.45 -13.90
N LEU A 78 -11.27 -8.85 -15.01
CA LEU A 78 -10.08 -9.14 -15.81
C LEU A 78 -9.24 -7.87 -16.02
N SER A 79 -9.37 -6.87 -15.14
CA SER A 79 -8.64 -5.60 -15.28
C SER A 79 -7.15 -5.70 -14.97
N SER A 80 -6.35 -4.77 -15.51
CA SER A 80 -4.88 -4.75 -15.38
C SER A 80 -4.21 -6.04 -15.90
N ASN A 81 -4.68 -6.56 -17.03
CA ASN A 81 -4.10 -7.72 -17.72
C ASN A 81 -3.47 -7.29 -19.06
N CYS A 82 -3.12 -8.27 -19.91
CA CYS A 82 -2.48 -8.03 -21.21
C CYS A 82 -3.41 -8.41 -22.39
N ILE A 83 -4.72 -8.37 -22.16
CA ILE A 83 -5.74 -8.81 -23.12
C ILE A 83 -5.79 -7.83 -24.29
N SER A 84 -5.61 -8.33 -25.51
CA SER A 84 -5.61 -7.53 -26.75
C SER A 84 -6.91 -7.63 -27.56
N LYS A 85 -7.74 -8.65 -27.28
CA LYS A 85 -9.02 -8.91 -27.93
C LYS A 85 -10.07 -9.42 -26.95
N ILE A 86 -11.34 -9.16 -27.26
CA ILE A 86 -12.45 -9.73 -26.51
C ILE A 86 -12.87 -11.02 -27.22
N GLU A 87 -12.65 -12.16 -26.58
CA GLU A 87 -13.01 -13.49 -27.09
C GLU A 87 -13.47 -14.40 -25.92
N GLY A 88 -13.96 -15.61 -26.19
CA GLY A 88 -14.32 -16.61 -25.16
C GLY A 88 -15.54 -16.31 -24.26
N LEU A 89 -16.09 -15.09 -24.25
CA LEU A 89 -17.17 -14.68 -23.34
C LEU A 89 -18.59 -15.12 -23.75
N SER A 90 -18.79 -15.65 -24.96
CA SER A 90 -20.13 -15.85 -25.56
C SER A 90 -21.05 -16.84 -24.83
N SER A 91 -20.51 -17.69 -23.96
CA SER A 91 -21.27 -18.64 -23.12
C SER A 91 -21.74 -18.06 -21.78
N LEU A 92 -21.29 -16.87 -21.40
CA LEU A 92 -21.53 -16.28 -20.08
C LEU A 92 -22.86 -15.51 -20.02
N THR A 93 -23.97 -16.19 -20.35
CA THR A 93 -25.30 -15.58 -20.45
C THR A 93 -25.83 -15.00 -19.13
N SER A 94 -25.29 -15.43 -17.99
CA SER A 94 -25.63 -14.94 -16.64
C SER A 94 -24.85 -13.69 -16.22
N LEU A 95 -23.86 -13.24 -17.01
CA LEU A 95 -22.94 -12.18 -16.63
C LEU A 95 -23.66 -10.82 -16.55
N ARG A 96 -23.43 -10.11 -15.44
CA ARG A 96 -23.96 -8.77 -15.15
C ARG A 96 -22.86 -7.71 -15.13
N THR A 97 -21.73 -8.01 -14.50
CA THR A 97 -20.59 -7.08 -14.39
C THR A 97 -19.38 -7.65 -15.12
N LEU A 98 -18.84 -6.88 -16.06
CA LEU A 98 -17.59 -7.20 -16.76
C LEU A 98 -16.61 -6.02 -16.63
N ASN A 99 -15.48 -6.24 -15.95
CA ASN A 99 -14.38 -5.29 -15.88
C ASN A 99 -13.20 -5.77 -16.72
N LEU A 100 -12.87 -5.02 -17.77
CA LEU A 100 -11.75 -5.23 -18.68
C LEU A 100 -10.83 -4.00 -18.73
N SER A 101 -10.91 -3.11 -17.73
CA SER A 101 -10.10 -1.89 -17.70
C SER A 101 -8.59 -2.17 -17.60
N CYS A 102 -7.75 -1.23 -18.04
CA CYS A 102 -6.29 -1.37 -18.03
C CYS A 102 -5.80 -2.61 -18.81
N ASN A 103 -6.25 -2.75 -20.06
CA ASN A 103 -5.83 -3.81 -20.98
C ASN A 103 -5.35 -3.20 -22.31
N LEU A 104 -5.11 -4.04 -23.34
CA LEU A 104 -4.58 -3.65 -24.65
C LEU A 104 -5.63 -3.78 -25.77
N ILE A 105 -6.92 -3.74 -25.43
CA ILE A 105 -8.03 -3.96 -26.37
C ILE A 105 -8.11 -2.78 -27.36
N THR A 106 -8.07 -3.06 -28.66
CA THR A 106 -8.15 -2.03 -29.72
C THR A 106 -9.55 -1.85 -30.32
N LYS A 107 -10.42 -2.87 -30.20
CA LYS A 107 -11.78 -2.89 -30.74
C LYS A 107 -12.74 -3.60 -29.79
N VAL A 108 -13.99 -3.16 -29.76
CA VAL A 108 -15.07 -3.90 -29.09
C VAL A 108 -15.59 -4.98 -30.04
N GLU A 109 -15.54 -6.24 -29.63
CA GLU A 109 -16.03 -7.41 -30.38
C GLU A 109 -16.58 -8.51 -29.43
N ALA A 110 -17.23 -9.53 -29.98
CA ALA A 110 -17.70 -10.76 -29.30
C ALA A 110 -18.66 -10.65 -28.08
N LEU A 111 -19.35 -9.51 -27.88
CA LEU A 111 -20.26 -9.32 -26.73
C LEU A 111 -21.65 -9.97 -26.87
N ASN A 112 -21.97 -10.58 -28.02
CA ASN A 112 -23.32 -10.96 -28.46
C ASN A 112 -24.13 -11.82 -27.47
N GLY A 113 -23.45 -12.69 -26.69
CA GLY A 113 -24.09 -13.61 -25.73
C GLY A 113 -24.39 -13.00 -24.35
N LEU A 114 -23.93 -11.79 -24.07
CA LEU A 114 -23.97 -11.17 -22.73
C LEU A 114 -25.30 -10.44 -22.46
N VAL A 115 -26.43 -11.13 -22.68
CA VAL A 115 -27.79 -10.56 -22.63
C VAL A 115 -28.11 -9.88 -21.28
N ASN A 116 -27.62 -10.45 -20.17
CA ASN A 116 -27.88 -9.92 -18.83
C ASN A 116 -26.88 -8.86 -18.33
N LEU A 117 -25.93 -8.41 -19.17
CA LEU A 117 -24.88 -7.48 -18.76
C LEU A 117 -25.46 -6.12 -18.35
N THR A 118 -25.22 -5.68 -17.11
CA THR A 118 -25.68 -4.40 -16.55
C THR A 118 -24.57 -3.34 -16.52
N ARG A 119 -23.31 -3.76 -16.30
CA ARG A 119 -22.13 -2.88 -16.27
C ARG A 119 -20.99 -3.42 -17.11
N LEU A 120 -20.40 -2.55 -17.93
CA LEU A 120 -19.22 -2.83 -18.74
C LEU A 120 -18.16 -1.74 -18.53
N ASN A 121 -16.99 -2.12 -17.99
CA ASN A 121 -15.83 -1.23 -17.86
C ASN A 121 -14.74 -1.62 -18.86
N LEU A 122 -14.51 -0.75 -19.83
CA LEU A 122 -13.50 -0.83 -20.89
C LEU A 122 -12.55 0.38 -20.87
N SER A 123 -12.49 1.10 -19.75
CA SER A 123 -11.57 2.23 -19.58
C SER A 123 -10.11 1.81 -19.68
N TYR A 124 -9.20 2.75 -19.95
CA TYR A 124 -7.76 2.46 -20.00
C TYR A 124 -7.38 1.34 -20.98
N ASN A 125 -7.92 1.41 -22.20
CA ASN A 125 -7.61 0.50 -23.29
C ASN A 125 -7.15 1.32 -24.52
N GLN A 126 -7.05 0.68 -25.68
CA GLN A 126 -6.62 1.33 -26.94
C GLN A 126 -7.76 1.40 -27.96
N ILE A 127 -9.01 1.44 -27.48
CA ILE A 127 -10.20 1.28 -28.31
C ILE A 127 -10.39 2.49 -29.23
N ASN A 128 -10.42 2.23 -30.54
CA ASN A 128 -10.82 3.20 -31.56
C ASN A 128 -12.12 2.81 -32.29
N ASP A 129 -12.60 1.58 -32.10
CA ASP A 129 -13.76 1.04 -32.79
C ASP A 129 -14.76 0.40 -31.81
N LEU A 130 -15.98 0.94 -31.80
CA LEU A 130 -17.10 0.51 -30.97
C LEU A 130 -18.10 -0.40 -31.71
N SER A 131 -17.84 -0.83 -32.94
CA SER A 131 -18.80 -1.60 -33.75
C SER A 131 -19.38 -2.85 -33.07
N GLY A 132 -18.65 -3.52 -32.16
CA GLY A 132 -19.19 -4.64 -31.39
C GLY A 132 -20.30 -4.28 -30.39
N LEU A 133 -20.49 -3.00 -30.04
CA LEU A 133 -21.65 -2.55 -29.26
C LEU A 133 -22.96 -2.60 -30.04
N LEU A 134 -22.91 -2.67 -31.39
CA LEU A 134 -24.09 -2.90 -32.22
C LEU A 134 -24.76 -4.26 -31.92
N TYR A 135 -24.00 -5.23 -31.42
CA TYR A 135 -24.53 -6.52 -30.97
C TYR A 135 -25.25 -6.47 -29.61
N LEU A 136 -25.29 -5.30 -28.94
CA LEU A 136 -26.05 -5.06 -27.71
C LEU A 136 -27.24 -4.11 -27.95
N HIS A 137 -27.70 -3.98 -29.20
CA HIS A 137 -28.85 -3.15 -29.57
C HIS A 137 -30.18 -3.88 -29.31
N GLY A 138 -31.21 -3.11 -28.94
CA GLY A 138 -32.56 -3.61 -28.65
C GLY A 138 -32.91 -3.66 -27.17
N THR A 139 -34.09 -4.22 -26.86
CA THR A 139 -34.67 -4.26 -25.50
C THR A 139 -34.26 -5.47 -24.67
N GLU A 140 -33.65 -6.49 -25.29
CA GLU A 140 -33.25 -7.73 -24.62
C GLU A 140 -31.98 -7.56 -23.77
N TYR A 141 -31.09 -6.66 -24.20
CA TYR A 141 -29.82 -6.36 -23.54
C TYR A 141 -29.97 -5.34 -22.40
N LYS A 142 -29.41 -5.68 -21.23
CA LYS A 142 -29.67 -4.95 -19.96
C LYS A 142 -28.63 -3.89 -19.59
N LEU A 143 -27.79 -3.45 -20.53
CA LEU A 143 -26.63 -2.60 -20.24
C LEU A 143 -27.05 -1.21 -19.76
N LYS A 144 -26.74 -0.89 -18.49
CA LYS A 144 -27.07 0.38 -17.82
C LYS A 144 -25.87 1.33 -17.72
N HIS A 145 -24.67 0.81 -17.45
CA HIS A 145 -23.45 1.61 -17.21
C HIS A 145 -22.31 1.19 -18.15
N LEU A 146 -21.65 2.15 -18.79
CA LEU A 146 -20.55 1.93 -19.74
C LEU A 146 -19.39 2.91 -19.50
N SER A 147 -18.24 2.39 -19.05
CA SER A 147 -17.01 3.17 -18.87
C SER A 147 -16.03 2.94 -20.01
N LEU A 148 -15.69 4.01 -20.73
CA LEU A 148 -14.83 4.04 -21.92
C LEU A 148 -13.76 5.15 -21.86
N HIS A 149 -13.64 5.89 -20.75
CA HIS A 149 -12.60 6.92 -20.58
C HIS A 149 -11.17 6.36 -20.75
N SER A 150 -10.21 7.22 -21.10
CA SER A 150 -8.84 6.81 -21.45
C SER A 150 -8.76 5.80 -22.61
N ASN A 151 -9.42 6.08 -23.74
CA ASN A 151 -9.33 5.32 -25.00
C ASN A 151 -9.04 6.27 -26.20
N TYR A 152 -9.00 5.74 -27.42
CA TYR A 152 -8.70 6.46 -28.67
C TYR A 152 -9.95 6.66 -29.55
N LEU A 153 -11.08 7.04 -28.94
CA LEU A 153 -12.30 7.36 -29.68
C LEU A 153 -12.21 8.79 -30.25
N ASP A 154 -12.05 8.90 -31.57
CA ASP A 154 -11.92 10.18 -32.29
C ASP A 154 -13.25 10.74 -32.83
N SER A 155 -14.19 9.88 -33.23
CA SER A 155 -15.43 10.28 -33.95
C SER A 155 -16.66 10.32 -33.05
N ILE A 156 -17.37 11.46 -33.05
CA ILE A 156 -18.68 11.61 -32.41
C ILE A 156 -19.71 10.73 -33.14
N ASP A 157 -19.71 10.70 -34.46
CA ASP A 157 -20.73 10.00 -35.25
C ASP A 157 -20.65 8.48 -35.04
N HIS A 158 -19.43 7.92 -34.94
CA HIS A 158 -19.24 6.50 -34.61
C HIS A 158 -19.73 6.18 -33.19
N LEU A 159 -19.42 7.03 -32.22
CA LEU A 159 -19.91 6.91 -30.85
C LEU A 159 -21.44 6.94 -30.79
N LEU A 160 -22.08 7.88 -31.48
CA LEU A 160 -23.54 8.01 -31.52
C LEU A 160 -24.18 6.79 -32.20
N GLN A 161 -23.68 6.38 -33.37
CA GLN A 161 -24.19 5.22 -34.11
C GLN A 161 -24.10 3.94 -33.28
N CYS A 162 -23.01 3.73 -32.55
CA CYS A 162 -22.82 2.55 -31.70
C CYS A 162 -23.66 2.57 -30.43
N LEU A 163 -23.96 3.73 -29.82
CA LEU A 163 -24.72 3.81 -28.56
C LEU A 163 -26.24 4.01 -28.74
N LEU A 164 -26.70 4.56 -29.87
CA LEU A 164 -28.11 4.95 -30.06
C LEU A 164 -29.11 3.80 -29.85
N GLY A 165 -28.79 2.59 -30.32
CA GLY A 165 -29.66 1.41 -30.19
C GLY A 165 -29.61 0.69 -28.85
N ILE A 166 -28.73 1.09 -27.92
CA ILE A 166 -28.66 0.52 -26.56
C ILE A 166 -29.70 1.25 -25.70
N GLN A 167 -30.91 0.72 -25.61
CA GLN A 167 -32.05 1.40 -24.99
C GLN A 167 -31.97 1.45 -23.45
N GLY A 168 -31.26 0.49 -22.83
CA GLY A 168 -31.08 0.43 -21.37
C GLY A 168 -30.04 1.41 -20.79
N LEU A 169 -29.26 2.08 -21.65
CA LEU A 169 -28.04 2.78 -21.27
C LEU A 169 -28.33 4.11 -20.55
N ARG A 170 -27.93 4.20 -19.28
CA ARG A 170 -28.20 5.34 -18.38
C ARG A 170 -26.95 6.16 -18.06
N GLU A 171 -25.81 5.50 -17.89
CA GLU A 171 -24.55 6.15 -17.53
C GLU A 171 -23.44 5.80 -18.52
N VAL A 172 -22.75 6.84 -19.00
CA VAL A 172 -21.60 6.72 -19.90
C VAL A 172 -20.45 7.57 -19.37
N ILE A 173 -19.25 7.01 -19.28
CA ILE A 173 -18.05 7.74 -18.80
C ILE A 173 -16.96 7.67 -19.87
N LEU A 174 -16.70 8.79 -20.54
CA LEU A 174 -15.74 8.94 -21.65
C LEU A 174 -14.63 9.95 -21.34
N SER A 175 -14.83 10.77 -20.31
CA SER A 175 -13.89 11.70 -19.67
C SER A 175 -13.93 11.48 -18.16
N GLN A 176 -12.79 11.15 -17.54
CA GLN A 176 -12.65 11.09 -16.08
C GLN A 176 -11.21 11.42 -15.66
N ASP A 177 -11.07 12.18 -14.57
CA ASP A 177 -9.81 12.50 -13.88
C ASP A 177 -8.66 12.98 -14.80
N GLY A 178 -9.03 13.75 -15.84
CA GLY A 178 -8.09 14.36 -16.80
C GLY A 178 -7.54 13.40 -17.85
N ARG A 179 -8.19 12.24 -18.06
CA ARG A 179 -7.79 11.22 -19.04
C ARG A 179 -8.95 10.92 -19.98
N ASP A 180 -9.09 11.79 -20.96
CA ASP A 180 -10.29 11.89 -21.79
C ASP A 180 -10.04 11.29 -23.19
N ASN A 181 -11.10 10.73 -23.79
CA ASN A 181 -11.05 10.37 -25.21
C ASN A 181 -10.86 11.62 -26.08
N PRO A 182 -10.22 11.52 -27.26
CA PRO A 182 -10.09 12.62 -28.21
C PRO A 182 -11.43 13.28 -28.58
N VAL A 183 -12.51 12.48 -28.73
CA VAL A 183 -13.88 12.96 -28.99
C VAL A 183 -14.37 13.97 -27.96
N CYS A 184 -13.97 13.84 -26.68
CA CYS A 184 -14.35 14.74 -25.59
C CYS A 184 -13.76 16.15 -25.74
N ARG A 185 -12.74 16.32 -26.59
CA ARG A 185 -12.11 17.63 -26.90
C ARG A 185 -12.87 18.41 -27.97
N SER A 186 -13.87 17.82 -28.61
CA SER A 186 -14.68 18.50 -29.62
C SER A 186 -15.64 19.52 -28.98
N PRO A 187 -15.78 20.74 -29.53
CA PRO A 187 -16.61 21.77 -28.94
C PRO A 187 -18.09 21.37 -28.96
N GLY A 188 -18.76 21.43 -27.82
CA GLY A 188 -20.16 21.02 -27.68
C GLY A 188 -20.39 19.51 -27.55
N TYR A 189 -19.33 18.67 -27.54
CA TYR A 189 -19.38 17.21 -27.36
C TYR A 189 -20.50 16.74 -26.41
N ARG A 190 -20.51 17.25 -25.16
CA ARG A 190 -21.46 16.88 -24.11
C ARG A 190 -22.91 17.15 -24.49
N GLU A 191 -23.18 18.30 -25.13
CA GLU A 191 -24.51 18.68 -25.57
C GLU A 191 -24.96 17.82 -26.76
N ILE A 192 -24.07 17.60 -27.73
CA ILE A 192 -24.31 16.76 -28.90
C ILE A 192 -24.67 15.32 -28.47
N VAL A 193 -23.91 14.73 -27.53
CA VAL A 193 -24.18 13.39 -27.01
C VAL A 193 -25.48 13.33 -26.21
N LEU A 194 -25.71 14.24 -25.25
CA LEU A 194 -26.95 14.21 -24.45
C LEU A 194 -28.21 14.55 -25.26
N ARG A 195 -28.10 15.34 -26.34
CA ARG A 195 -29.22 15.63 -27.25
C ARG A 195 -29.53 14.45 -28.17
N SER A 196 -28.51 13.70 -28.60
CA SER A 196 -28.65 12.61 -29.57
C SER A 196 -28.93 11.25 -28.91
N LEU A 197 -28.51 11.06 -27.65
CA LEU A 197 -28.79 9.88 -26.84
C LEU A 197 -29.75 10.24 -25.69
N PRO A 198 -31.07 10.31 -25.91
CA PRO A 198 -32.04 10.69 -24.87
C PRO A 198 -32.07 9.73 -23.67
N GLN A 199 -31.68 8.46 -23.85
CA GLN A 199 -31.66 7.45 -22.78
C GLN A 199 -30.60 7.73 -21.69
N VAL A 200 -29.48 8.35 -22.06
CA VAL A 200 -28.36 8.60 -21.14
C VAL A 200 -28.76 9.71 -20.15
N SER A 201 -28.76 9.40 -18.85
CA SER A 201 -29.09 10.35 -17.76
C SER A 201 -27.84 10.98 -17.15
N VAL A 202 -26.72 10.24 -17.12
CA VAL A 202 -25.42 10.67 -16.60
C VAL A 202 -24.35 10.50 -17.68
N LEU A 203 -23.57 11.55 -17.91
CA LEU A 203 -22.42 11.54 -18.81
C LEU A 203 -21.22 12.12 -18.05
N ASP A 204 -20.08 11.42 -18.03
CA ASP A 204 -18.83 11.86 -17.39
C ASP A 204 -19.02 12.25 -15.90
N GLY A 205 -19.80 11.45 -15.16
CA GLY A 205 -20.14 11.68 -13.74
C GLY A 205 -21.07 12.88 -13.47
N LEU A 206 -21.51 13.57 -14.51
CA LEU A 206 -22.41 14.74 -14.43
C LEU A 206 -23.78 14.42 -15.04
N ASN A 207 -24.85 14.82 -14.37
CA ASN A 207 -26.22 14.67 -14.85
C ASN A 207 -26.53 15.65 -16.00
N ARG A 208 -27.70 15.49 -16.65
CA ARG A 208 -28.22 16.45 -17.65
C ARG A 208 -28.31 17.90 -17.15
N LEU A 209 -28.43 18.11 -15.84
CA LEU A 209 -28.47 19.44 -15.19
C LEU A 209 -27.08 19.99 -14.81
N GLY A 210 -25.98 19.33 -15.18
CA GLY A 210 -24.62 19.77 -14.87
C GLY A 210 -24.12 19.45 -13.45
N ASN A 211 -25.00 19.03 -12.54
CA ASN A 211 -24.63 18.57 -11.20
C ASN A 211 -23.88 17.22 -11.25
N ARG A 212 -22.86 17.02 -10.39
CA ARG A 212 -22.27 15.69 -10.14
C ARG A 212 -23.32 14.73 -9.60
N SER A 213 -23.30 13.49 -10.06
CA SER A 213 -24.21 12.46 -9.58
C SER A 213 -23.86 12.07 -8.12
N PRO A 214 -24.83 11.89 -7.21
CA PRO A 214 -24.54 11.40 -5.86
C PRO A 214 -24.10 9.93 -5.86
N GLN A 215 -24.30 9.22 -6.98
CA GLN A 215 -23.84 7.83 -7.19
C GLN A 215 -22.34 7.74 -7.56
N SER A 216 -21.68 8.88 -7.83
CA SER A 216 -20.24 8.98 -8.13
C SER A 216 -19.30 8.49 -7.00
N LEU A 217 -19.82 8.14 -5.81
CA LEU A 217 -19.05 7.50 -4.73
C LEU A 217 -18.84 6.00 -4.92
N SER A 218 -19.45 5.39 -5.95
CA SER A 218 -19.29 3.97 -6.31
C SER A 218 -17.88 3.57 -6.80
N SER A 219 -16.93 4.51 -6.89
CA SER A 219 -15.52 4.23 -7.22
C SER A 219 -14.72 3.55 -6.09
N LEU A 220 -15.36 3.16 -4.98
CA LEU A 220 -14.74 2.42 -3.87
C LEU A 220 -15.45 1.08 -3.67
N CYS A 221 -14.81 0.02 -4.19
CA CYS A 221 -15.16 -1.39 -4.04
C CYS A 221 -16.54 -1.79 -4.63
N ASP A 222 -16.55 -2.14 -5.91
CA ASP A 222 -17.59 -3.00 -6.49
C ASP A 222 -17.55 -4.38 -5.81
N ILE A 223 -18.36 -4.58 -4.76
CA ILE A 223 -18.53 -5.88 -4.10
C ILE A 223 -19.52 -6.72 -4.92
N PRO A 224 -19.11 -7.88 -5.48
CA PRO A 224 -19.99 -8.79 -6.19
C PRO A 224 -21.21 -9.18 -5.35
N GLY A 225 -22.41 -9.18 -5.96
CA GLY A 225 -23.66 -9.49 -5.28
C GLY A 225 -24.31 -8.36 -4.48
N LEU A 226 -23.64 -7.22 -4.23
CA LEU A 226 -24.29 -6.08 -3.54
C LEU A 226 -25.48 -5.53 -4.34
N GLU A 227 -25.43 -5.60 -5.68
CA GLU A 227 -26.57 -5.27 -6.55
C GLU A 227 -27.79 -6.16 -6.31
N ASP A 228 -27.61 -7.48 -6.09
CA ASP A 228 -28.74 -8.38 -5.82
C ASP A 228 -29.42 -8.03 -4.47
N TYR A 229 -28.65 -7.56 -3.48
CA TYR A 229 -29.20 -7.09 -2.20
C TYR A 229 -29.91 -5.72 -2.32
N VAL A 230 -29.36 -4.81 -3.13
CA VAL A 230 -29.98 -3.50 -3.40
C VAL A 230 -31.25 -3.62 -4.25
N ASP A 231 -31.26 -4.46 -5.29
CA ASP A 231 -32.48 -4.73 -6.07
C ASP A 231 -33.53 -5.45 -5.22
N LEU A 232 -33.16 -6.30 -4.25
CA LEU A 232 -34.09 -6.92 -3.30
C LEU A 232 -34.71 -5.89 -2.34
N LEU A 233 -33.91 -4.96 -1.82
CA LEU A 233 -34.39 -3.84 -0.98
C LEU A 233 -35.29 -2.90 -1.78
N LEU A 234 -34.91 -2.53 -3.01
CA LEU A 234 -35.71 -1.66 -3.88
C LEU A 234 -36.99 -2.34 -4.39
N SER A 235 -37.02 -3.67 -4.47
CA SER A 235 -38.24 -4.45 -4.74
C SER A 235 -39.24 -4.44 -3.58
N SER A 236 -38.88 -3.88 -2.42
CA SER A 236 -39.79 -3.74 -1.28
C SER A 236 -40.70 -2.51 -1.36
N ASP A 237 -40.37 -1.51 -2.21
CA ASP A 237 -41.20 -0.33 -2.44
C ASP A 237 -42.09 -0.50 -3.69
N THR A 238 -43.30 -1.04 -3.51
CA THR A 238 -44.35 -1.01 -4.54
C THR A 238 -45.60 -0.28 -4.04
N SER A 239 -45.73 0.98 -4.43
CA SER A 239 -46.91 1.81 -4.21
C SER A 239 -48.07 1.45 -5.16
N HIS A 240 -48.66 0.26 -4.96
CA HIS A 240 -49.84 -0.18 -5.70
C HIS A 240 -51.04 -0.47 -4.78
N ASN A 241 -51.94 0.52 -4.67
CA ASN A 241 -53.33 0.28 -4.29
C ASN A 241 -54.09 -0.31 -5.49
N GLU A 242 -54.68 -1.50 -5.32
CA GLU A 242 -55.96 -1.91 -5.93
C GLU A 242 -56.49 -3.14 -5.13
N PRO A 243 -57.82 -3.32 -4.95
CA PRO A 243 -58.33 -4.20 -3.88
C PRO A 243 -59.19 -5.38 -4.39
N VAL A 244 -58.75 -6.63 -4.16
CA VAL A 244 -59.57 -7.84 -4.41
C VAL A 244 -59.54 -8.77 -3.19
N ARG A 245 -60.70 -9.36 -2.87
CA ARG A 245 -60.89 -10.31 -1.74
C ARG A 245 -60.46 -11.73 -2.09
N GLY A 246 -60.04 -12.50 -1.09
CA GLY A 246 -59.94 -13.96 -1.14
C GLY A 246 -59.55 -14.54 0.21
N ASP A 247 -60.40 -15.37 0.81
CA ASP A 247 -60.22 -15.89 2.17
C ASP A 247 -59.36 -17.17 2.23
N ALA A 248 -58.38 -17.21 3.14
CA ALA A 248 -58.04 -18.39 3.97
C ALA A 248 -56.88 -18.08 4.95
N PRO A 249 -57.06 -18.18 6.29
CA PRO A 249 -55.96 -18.10 7.24
C PRO A 249 -55.28 -19.47 7.42
N LEU A 250 -53.95 -19.52 7.25
CA LEU A 250 -53.13 -20.66 7.70
C LEU A 250 -52.28 -20.26 8.91
N THR A 251 -52.50 -20.95 10.02
CA THR A 251 -52.01 -20.57 11.35
C THR A 251 -50.74 -21.33 11.72
N THR A 252 -49.70 -20.62 12.15
CA THR A 252 -48.65 -21.16 13.04
C THR A 252 -48.41 -20.20 14.23
N PRO A 253 -48.13 -20.69 15.45
CA PRO A 253 -48.50 -19.93 16.65
C PRO A 253 -47.32 -19.42 17.51
N ARG A 254 -47.42 -18.14 17.89
CA ARG A 254 -47.09 -17.60 19.22
C ARG A 254 -45.73 -17.96 19.83
N ILE A 255 -44.67 -17.25 19.43
CA ILE A 255 -43.46 -17.11 20.27
C ILE A 255 -43.72 -16.13 21.44
N ASP A 256 -44.48 -15.06 21.22
CA ASP A 256 -44.65 -13.97 22.20
C ASP A 256 -45.37 -14.36 23.51
N GLN A 257 -46.10 -15.48 23.55
CA GLN A 257 -46.80 -15.91 24.76
C GLN A 257 -45.94 -16.71 25.75
N LEU A 258 -44.82 -17.30 25.32
CA LEU A 258 -43.88 -17.96 26.23
C LEU A 258 -43.13 -16.94 27.10
N LEU A 259 -42.79 -15.77 26.54
CA LEU A 259 -42.16 -14.66 27.26
C LEU A 259 -43.07 -14.02 28.33
N THR A 260 -44.40 -14.12 28.17
CA THR A 260 -45.35 -13.69 29.21
C THR A 260 -45.50 -14.70 30.34
N GLN A 261 -45.50 -16.01 30.05
CA GLN A 261 -45.69 -17.03 31.09
C GLN A 261 -44.48 -17.15 32.04
N PHE A 262 -43.26 -16.91 31.55
CA PHE A 262 -42.07 -16.93 32.41
C PHE A 262 -41.98 -15.74 33.39
N ARG A 263 -42.77 -14.66 33.18
CA ARG A 263 -42.74 -13.45 34.01
C ARG A 263 -43.84 -13.40 35.08
N GLN A 264 -44.69 -14.42 35.18
CA GLN A 264 -45.82 -14.47 36.14
C GLN A 264 -45.83 -15.71 37.05
N ARG A 265 -44.79 -16.55 37.03
CA ARG A 265 -44.72 -17.79 37.82
C ARG A 265 -43.94 -17.65 39.14
N GLY A 266 -44.08 -16.50 39.80
CA GLY A 266 -43.28 -16.12 40.98
C GLY A 266 -44.06 -15.65 42.22
N ALA A 267 -45.40 -15.60 42.20
CA ALA A 267 -46.21 -15.29 43.38
C ALA A 267 -47.71 -15.65 43.21
N THR A 268 -48.15 -16.72 43.88
CA THR A 268 -49.47 -16.91 44.51
C THR A 268 -49.37 -18.12 45.46
N SER A 269 -50.23 -18.20 46.49
CA SER A 269 -50.03 -19.04 47.68
C SER A 269 -51.31 -19.77 48.09
N GLU A 270 -51.18 -21.01 48.57
CA GLU A 270 -52.04 -21.70 49.56
C GLU A 270 -51.26 -22.97 50.02
N VAL A 271 -50.91 -23.27 51.28
CA VAL A 271 -51.57 -23.24 52.61
C VAL A 271 -52.22 -24.59 52.97
N ILE A 272 -51.61 -25.35 53.91
CA ILE A 272 -52.23 -26.12 55.03
C ILE A 272 -51.19 -26.99 55.82
N THR A 273 -50.94 -26.59 57.07
CA THR A 273 -50.57 -27.33 58.32
C THR A 273 -49.45 -28.41 58.40
N ASP A 274 -48.35 -28.05 59.09
CA ASP A 274 -47.96 -28.46 60.48
C ASP A 274 -47.80 -29.94 60.93
N PRO A 275 -47.12 -30.24 62.08
CA PRO A 275 -46.25 -29.39 62.95
C PRO A 275 -44.88 -30.04 63.37
N VAL A 276 -44.01 -29.29 64.08
CA VAL A 276 -43.55 -29.55 65.49
C VAL A 276 -42.31 -28.72 65.92
N THR A 277 -42.42 -28.07 67.10
CA THR A 277 -41.39 -27.36 67.94
C THR A 277 -40.67 -26.08 67.45
N GLN A 278 -40.91 -24.99 68.21
CA GLN A 278 -40.00 -23.84 68.43
C GLN A 278 -39.20 -24.06 69.77
N PRO A 279 -38.37 -23.12 70.30
CA PRO A 279 -38.69 -21.72 70.71
C PRO A 279 -37.95 -20.64 69.87
N GLU A 280 -38.41 -19.39 69.65
CA GLU A 280 -38.81 -18.27 70.56
C GLU A 280 -37.63 -17.73 71.43
N PRO A 281 -37.52 -16.41 71.76
CA PRO A 281 -38.46 -15.26 71.57
C PRO A 281 -37.73 -13.96 71.03
N PRO A 282 -38.20 -12.69 71.23
CA PRO A 282 -39.54 -12.09 71.06
C PRO A 282 -39.61 -10.77 70.21
N ARG A 283 -40.69 -10.65 69.41
CA ARG A 283 -41.65 -9.50 69.26
C ARG A 283 -41.25 -8.02 68.95
N THR A 284 -42.13 -7.43 68.10
CA THR A 284 -42.67 -6.03 68.06
C THR A 284 -41.83 -4.82 67.55
N GLN A 285 -41.99 -4.50 66.26
CA GLN A 285 -42.74 -3.35 65.68
C GLN A 285 -42.93 -2.00 66.46
N PRO A 286 -43.15 -0.84 65.79
CA PRO A 286 -42.78 -0.46 64.40
C PRO A 286 -42.43 1.05 64.13
N VAL A 287 -42.11 1.37 62.86
CA VAL A 287 -42.11 2.70 62.18
C VAL A 287 -40.91 3.66 62.33
N ARG A 288 -40.41 4.12 61.15
CA ARG A 288 -39.48 5.25 60.87
C ARG A 288 -38.11 5.26 61.56
N SER A 289 -37.08 4.95 60.78
CA SER A 289 -36.09 5.97 60.35
C SER A 289 -35.20 5.46 59.21
N THR A 290 -34.42 6.40 58.67
CA THR A 290 -33.39 6.26 57.62
C THR A 290 -32.43 5.08 57.82
N VAL A 291 -32.20 4.31 56.75
CA VAL A 291 -31.01 3.45 56.66
C VAL A 291 -29.89 4.22 55.96
N THR A 292 -28.83 4.49 56.72
CA THR A 292 -27.50 4.70 56.17
C THR A 292 -26.78 3.37 56.16
N ASP A 293 -25.83 3.18 55.27
CA ASP A 293 -24.69 2.29 55.54
C ASP A 293 -23.39 2.96 55.06
N LYS A 294 -22.25 2.53 55.59
CA LYS A 294 -20.99 3.29 55.60
C LYS A 294 -19.89 2.66 54.76
N GLY A 295 -19.10 3.52 54.11
CA GLY A 295 -17.71 3.23 53.76
C GLY A 295 -16.77 3.97 54.72
N ASP A 296 -15.63 3.37 55.08
CA ASP A 296 -14.76 3.88 56.16
C ASP A 296 -13.89 5.10 55.80
N PRO A 297 -13.53 5.96 56.78
CA PRO A 297 -13.24 7.38 56.52
C PRO A 297 -11.74 7.74 56.49
N VAL A 298 -10.91 7.01 55.73
CA VAL A 298 -9.43 7.22 55.74
C VAL A 298 -8.91 8.06 54.57
N ASN A 299 -9.60 8.10 53.43
CA ASN A 299 -9.11 8.80 52.22
C ASN A 299 -9.58 10.27 52.09
N GLU A 300 -10.75 10.66 52.61
CA GLU A 300 -11.20 12.06 52.53
C GLU A 300 -10.30 13.03 53.32
N GLU A 301 -9.90 12.64 54.53
CA GLU A 301 -9.05 13.42 55.45
C GLU A 301 -7.69 13.82 54.82
N ARG A 302 -7.21 12.98 53.88
CA ARG A 302 -5.95 13.14 53.16
C ARG A 302 -6.08 14.02 51.91
N ILE A 303 -7.25 14.06 51.29
CA ILE A 303 -7.56 14.95 50.15
C ILE A 303 -7.81 16.38 50.66
N ARG A 304 -8.67 16.54 51.69
CA ARG A 304 -9.00 17.86 52.27
C ARG A 304 -7.77 18.62 52.79
N LYS A 305 -6.73 17.92 53.27
CA LYS A 305 -5.47 18.54 53.70
C LYS A 305 -4.63 19.13 52.56
N LEU A 306 -4.68 18.56 51.36
CA LEU A 306 -3.98 19.10 50.18
C LEU A 306 -4.73 20.31 49.59
N GLU A 307 -6.05 20.24 49.52
CA GLU A 307 -6.91 21.34 49.07
C GLU A 307 -6.77 22.59 49.97
N HIS A 308 -6.64 22.39 51.29
CA HIS A 308 -6.42 23.47 52.24
C HIS A 308 -5.03 24.12 52.09
N GLN A 309 -3.98 23.35 51.76
CA GLN A 309 -2.63 23.87 51.53
C GLN A 309 -2.55 24.70 50.24
N MET A 310 -3.18 24.27 49.14
CA MET A 310 -3.24 25.06 47.91
C MET A 310 -4.04 26.36 48.08
N SER A 311 -5.10 26.33 48.90
CA SER A 311 -5.95 27.51 49.16
C SER A 311 -5.22 28.63 49.93
N GLN A 312 -4.24 28.31 50.78
CA GLN A 312 -3.53 29.30 51.61
C GLN A 312 -2.47 30.12 50.85
N LEU A 313 -2.04 29.71 49.65
CA LEU A 313 -1.00 30.41 48.88
C LEU A 313 -1.51 31.46 47.89
N ILE A 314 -2.83 31.64 47.76
CA ILE A 314 -3.46 32.50 46.73
C ILE A 314 -4.10 33.79 47.31
N GLN A 315 -4.17 33.94 48.64
CA GLN A 315 -4.70 35.15 49.29
C GLN A 315 -3.73 35.79 50.31
N GLN A 316 -2.60 36.33 49.82
CA GLN A 316 -1.98 37.50 50.46
C GLN A 316 -1.57 38.54 49.41
N ASN A 317 -2.20 39.71 49.50
CA ASN A 317 -1.92 40.94 48.77
C ASN A 317 -2.22 42.07 49.76
N PRO A 318 -1.49 43.20 49.77
CA PRO A 318 -2.22 44.42 49.38
C PRO A 318 -1.39 45.56 48.73
N ALA A 319 -2.08 46.24 47.80
CA ALA A 319 -2.18 47.69 47.64
C ALA A 319 -0.94 48.58 47.40
N ASP A 320 -0.87 49.08 46.16
CA ASP A 320 -0.78 50.51 45.78
C ASP A 320 -0.20 51.55 46.75
N ASN A 321 0.74 52.36 46.23
CA ASN A 321 0.54 53.81 46.24
C ASN A 321 1.24 54.54 45.07
N LYS A 322 0.76 55.74 44.71
CA LYS A 322 1.22 56.51 43.53
C LYS A 322 2.03 57.76 43.88
N SER A 323 3.07 58.01 43.08
CA SER A 323 3.59 59.35 42.70
C SER A 323 4.16 60.27 43.80
N ARG A 324 5.46 60.62 43.67
CA ARG A 324 5.87 62.02 43.42
C ARG A 324 7.32 62.19 42.90
N ARG A 325 7.63 63.43 42.48
CA ARG A 325 8.85 63.88 41.79
C ARG A 325 10.07 64.03 42.72
N SER A 326 11.29 63.96 42.15
CA SER A 326 12.30 65.08 42.14
C SER A 326 13.76 64.77 42.54
N ALA A 327 14.68 65.08 41.61
CA ALA A 327 16.03 65.67 41.78
C ALA A 327 17.26 64.93 42.39
N HIS A 328 18.33 64.92 41.57
CA HIS A 328 19.76 65.21 41.87
C HIS A 328 20.52 64.39 42.94
N SER A 329 21.51 63.57 42.55
CA SER A 329 22.95 63.92 42.43
C SER A 329 23.77 62.62 42.20
N VAL A 330 25.05 62.49 41.78
CA VAL A 330 26.15 63.27 41.18
C VAL A 330 27.29 62.26 40.84
N VAL A 331 27.78 62.25 39.60
CA VAL A 331 29.16 61.94 39.11
C VAL A 331 30.01 60.77 39.69
N MET A 332 30.32 59.77 38.84
CA MET A 332 31.68 59.41 38.32
C MET A 332 31.53 58.32 37.22
N VAL A 333 31.70 58.57 35.92
CA VAL A 333 32.94 58.82 35.13
C VAL A 333 33.88 57.61 35.00
N ARG A 334 33.83 56.92 33.83
CA ARG A 334 35.00 56.68 32.94
C ARG A 334 34.59 56.18 31.53
N LYS A 335 35.57 56.22 30.61
CA LYS A 335 35.49 56.05 29.14
C LYS A 335 35.36 54.55 28.74
N ALA A 336 35.13 54.14 27.48
CA ALA A 336 35.50 54.79 26.21
C ALA A 336 34.74 54.34 24.95
N LYS A 337 34.83 55.22 23.92
CA LYS A 337 34.82 55.02 22.44
C LYS A 337 33.69 54.23 21.75
N ARG A 338 33.26 54.81 20.63
CA ARG A 338 32.57 54.15 19.50
C ARG A 338 33.63 53.53 18.59
N ASP A 339 33.22 52.53 17.81
CA ASP A 339 33.47 52.44 16.36
C ASP A 339 32.25 51.73 15.72
N THR A 340 31.90 52.03 14.46
CA THR A 340 30.80 51.35 13.74
C THR A 340 30.88 51.65 12.24
N ASP A 341 31.01 50.60 11.42
CA ASP A 341 31.07 50.69 9.95
C ASP A 341 29.70 50.89 9.28
N ARG A 342 29.74 51.41 8.05
CA ARG A 342 28.86 51.11 6.90
C ARG A 342 29.53 51.68 5.64
N THR A 343 30.04 50.91 4.67
CA THR A 343 29.41 49.98 3.71
C THR A 343 28.38 50.58 2.76
N SER A 344 28.80 50.65 1.48
CA SER A 344 28.06 50.22 0.27
C SER A 344 26.86 51.01 -0.29
N GLU A 345 27.02 51.34 -1.59
CA GLU A 345 26.03 51.22 -2.70
C GLU A 345 24.76 52.10 -2.66
N SER A 346 24.07 52.41 -3.77
CA SER A 346 24.18 52.06 -5.21
C SER A 346 24.09 53.37 -6.08
N GLU A 347 23.72 53.50 -7.38
CA GLU A 347 23.20 52.64 -8.47
C GLU A 347 23.26 53.38 -9.86
N CYS A 348 22.85 52.70 -10.95
CA CYS A 348 22.29 53.24 -12.21
C CYS A 348 23.15 54.10 -13.19
N ASP A 349 22.90 54.15 -14.52
CA ASP A 349 22.23 53.22 -15.47
C ASP A 349 22.52 53.59 -16.97
N SER A 350 22.31 52.63 -17.88
CA SER A 350 21.84 52.77 -19.29
C SER A 350 22.79 53.05 -20.48
N GLY A 351 22.69 52.17 -21.50
CA GLY A 351 22.84 52.44 -22.95
C GLY A 351 24.25 52.48 -23.59
N LYS A 352 24.45 52.14 -24.89
CA LYS A 352 23.68 51.33 -25.86
C LYS A 352 24.54 51.06 -27.13
N GLU A 353 24.20 50.03 -27.91
CA GLU A 353 24.49 49.81 -29.36
C GLU A 353 25.90 49.44 -29.93
N ASN A 354 26.05 48.13 -30.19
CA ASN A 354 26.28 47.51 -31.52
C ASN A 354 27.62 47.55 -32.32
N ARG A 355 28.21 46.34 -32.41
CA ARG A 355 28.57 45.55 -33.64
C ARG A 355 30.02 45.48 -34.20
N ARG A 356 30.52 44.22 -34.18
CA ARG A 356 31.33 43.47 -35.20
C ARG A 356 32.86 43.75 -35.28
N GLN A 357 33.73 42.78 -34.94
CA GLN A 357 34.38 41.73 -35.80
C GLN A 357 35.61 42.27 -36.60
N THR A 358 36.78 41.61 -36.76
CA THR A 358 37.28 40.25 -36.43
C THR A 358 38.84 40.11 -36.53
N ARG A 359 39.43 39.11 -35.82
CA ARG A 359 40.68 38.29 -36.12
C ARG A 359 42.02 39.00 -36.48
N ILE A 360 43.13 38.84 -35.72
CA ILE A 360 44.12 37.72 -35.74
C ILE A 360 44.63 37.39 -37.18
N PRO A 361 45.93 37.57 -37.54
CA PRO A 361 46.97 36.56 -37.18
C PRO A 361 48.44 37.07 -36.97
N LYS A 362 49.34 36.10 -36.71
CA LYS A 362 50.81 36.20 -36.48
C LYS A 362 51.61 36.11 -37.81
N TYR A 363 52.91 36.50 -37.83
CA TYR A 363 54.07 35.57 -38.02
C TYR A 363 55.45 36.26 -37.85
N HIS A 364 56.54 35.58 -38.28
CA HIS A 364 57.94 35.67 -37.79
C HIS A 364 58.91 36.64 -38.50
N ASP A 365 60.11 36.70 -37.90
CA ASP A 365 61.38 37.31 -38.33
C ASP A 365 61.84 37.03 -39.78
N SER A 366 62.74 37.88 -40.30
CA SER A 366 64.08 37.45 -40.76
C SER A 366 64.99 38.64 -41.16
N VAL A 367 66.28 38.36 -41.37
CA VAL A 367 67.39 39.32 -41.58
C VAL A 367 68.01 39.12 -42.97
N THR A 368 68.53 40.17 -43.65
CA THR A 368 69.83 40.18 -44.39
C THR A 368 70.13 41.49 -45.17
N SER A 369 71.44 41.76 -45.41
CA SER A 369 72.08 42.58 -46.47
C SER A 369 71.56 44.01 -46.80
N SER A 370 72.31 45.12 -46.64
CA SER A 370 73.60 45.55 -47.27
C SER A 370 73.47 45.96 -48.76
N THR A 371 74.16 46.96 -49.32
CA THR A 371 75.56 47.42 -49.14
C THR A 371 75.83 48.89 -49.61
N THR A 372 76.84 49.58 -49.03
CA THR A 372 77.74 50.64 -49.64
C THR A 372 77.19 52.00 -50.13
N THR A 373 77.89 53.17 -50.11
CA THR A 373 79.23 53.61 -49.59
C THR A 373 79.39 55.14 -49.42
N LYS A 374 80.44 55.53 -48.65
CA LYS A 374 81.10 56.85 -48.40
C LYS A 374 80.77 57.47 -47.03
N GLU A 375 81.64 57.37 -46.02
CA GLU A 375 82.90 58.12 -45.76
C GLU A 375 82.67 59.61 -45.39
N THR A 376 83.26 60.16 -44.32
CA THR A 376 84.68 59.97 -43.90
C THR A 376 84.91 59.96 -42.36
N LYS A 377 85.72 58.99 -41.90
CA LYS A 377 86.56 58.81 -40.67
C LYS A 377 86.47 59.83 -39.50
N ARG A 378 86.29 59.45 -38.20
CA ARG A 378 87.02 58.51 -37.26
C ARG A 378 88.15 59.21 -36.45
N SER A 379 88.54 58.79 -35.22
CA SER A 379 87.94 57.83 -34.25
C SER A 379 88.57 57.92 -32.84
N GLU A 380 87.85 57.39 -31.85
CA GLU A 380 88.25 56.36 -30.85
C GLU A 380 89.57 55.57 -31.10
N SER A 381 90.22 54.92 -30.11
CA SER A 381 90.00 54.79 -28.64
C SER A 381 91.28 54.23 -27.95
N THR A 382 91.17 53.79 -26.69
CA THR A 382 92.23 53.19 -25.85
C THR A 382 92.72 51.81 -26.32
N GLY A 383 94.00 51.49 -26.07
CA GLY A 383 94.58 50.14 -26.22
C GLY A 383 96.10 50.14 -26.00
N SER A 384 96.61 49.21 -25.18
CA SER A 384 98.01 49.20 -24.70
C SER A 384 98.84 48.05 -25.31
N ALA A 385 100.11 48.29 -25.67
CA ALA A 385 101.27 47.47 -25.24
C ALA A 385 102.63 47.88 -25.89
N GLU A 386 103.67 47.88 -25.05
CA GLU A 386 105.08 47.50 -25.25
C GLU A 386 106.08 48.14 -26.27
N ALA A 387 107.28 48.37 -25.71
CA ALA A 387 108.63 48.06 -26.24
C ALA A 387 109.48 49.08 -27.05
N VAL A 388 110.42 49.69 -26.29
CA VAL A 388 111.87 49.82 -26.60
C VAL A 388 112.39 51.07 -27.38
N ARG A 389 113.64 51.41 -27.01
CA ARG A 389 114.49 52.60 -27.27
C ARG A 389 115.48 52.32 -28.45
N PRO A 390 116.41 53.22 -28.93
CA PRO A 390 117.13 54.25 -28.15
C PRO A 390 117.64 55.56 -28.84
N THR A 391 118.18 56.48 -28.00
CA THR A 391 119.29 57.46 -28.28
C THR A 391 119.08 58.60 -29.33
N ARG A 392 119.74 59.79 -29.28
CA ARG A 392 120.48 60.58 -28.24
C ARG A 392 120.97 61.92 -28.84
N LYS A 393 120.88 63.03 -28.07
CA LYS A 393 121.95 64.02 -27.71
C LYS A 393 121.42 65.47 -27.52
N GLY A 394 122.00 66.21 -26.57
CA GLY A 394 122.02 67.69 -26.55
C GLY A 394 123.28 68.25 -27.26
N PRO A 395 123.84 69.46 -26.95
CA PRO A 395 123.96 69.99 -25.58
C PRO A 395 124.05 71.55 -25.35
N LEU A 396 124.02 71.95 -24.07
CA LEU A 396 124.83 73.00 -23.36
C LEU A 396 125.08 74.44 -23.91
N ARG A 397 124.58 75.44 -23.13
CA ARG A 397 125.33 76.46 -22.34
C ARG A 397 126.29 77.48 -23.02
N ALA A 398 126.03 78.80 -22.89
CA ALA A 398 126.97 79.84 -22.37
C ALA A 398 126.46 81.31 -22.43
N ALA A 399 127.10 82.17 -21.63
CA ALA A 399 126.74 83.55 -21.21
C ALA A 399 127.21 84.73 -22.10
N LYS A 400 126.87 85.96 -21.64
CA LYS A 400 127.60 87.28 -21.74
C LYS A 400 127.32 88.31 -22.88
N ALA A 401 126.75 89.45 -22.46
CA ALA A 401 127.41 90.80 -22.35
C ALA A 401 127.05 91.99 -23.28
N SER A 402 126.98 93.17 -22.62
CA SER A 402 127.31 94.57 -23.04
C SER A 402 126.46 95.36 -24.05
N GLY A 403 126.17 96.63 -23.69
CA GLY A 403 125.64 97.71 -24.55
C GLY A 403 125.12 98.92 -23.74
N ASP A 404 125.86 100.04 -23.72
CA ASP A 404 125.55 101.26 -22.94
C ASP A 404 124.66 102.29 -23.68
N MET A 405 123.76 103.00 -22.96
CA MET A 405 123.78 104.48 -22.88
C MET A 405 122.72 105.12 -21.93
N LYS A 406 123.11 106.32 -21.45
CA LYS A 406 122.45 107.40 -20.67
C LYS A 406 120.95 107.69 -20.98
N THR A 407 120.11 108.29 -20.09
CA THR A 407 120.35 109.00 -18.80
C THR A 407 119.08 109.17 -17.93
N ARG A 408 119.25 109.27 -16.59
CA ARG A 408 118.40 109.97 -15.58
C ARG A 408 116.87 109.73 -15.57
N SER A 409 116.38 108.96 -14.58
CA SER A 409 115.79 109.49 -13.31
C SER A 409 115.02 108.38 -12.57
N THR A 410 115.61 107.76 -11.53
CA THR A 410 115.09 106.52 -10.94
C THR A 410 115.28 106.45 -9.42
N GLU A 411 114.23 106.78 -8.66
CA GLU A 411 114.04 106.34 -7.26
C GLU A 411 112.55 105.98 -7.01
N GLU A 412 111.61 106.71 -7.63
CA GLU A 412 110.16 106.44 -7.47
C GLU A 412 109.62 105.23 -8.26
N GLU A 413 110.25 104.81 -9.36
CA GLU A 413 109.71 103.71 -10.19
C GLU A 413 109.85 102.31 -9.56
N GLU A 414 110.83 102.10 -8.68
CA GLU A 414 111.17 100.77 -8.16
C GLU A 414 110.19 100.29 -7.07
N THR A 415 109.65 101.22 -6.27
CA THR A 415 108.59 100.96 -5.29
C THR A 415 107.24 100.66 -5.96
N TYR A 416 106.89 101.33 -7.04
CA TYR A 416 105.69 100.98 -7.82
C TYR A 416 105.82 99.61 -8.50
N ARG A 417 107.01 99.25 -9.03
CA ARG A 417 107.25 97.93 -9.63
C ARG A 417 107.09 96.79 -8.61
N THR A 418 107.73 96.91 -7.45
CA THR A 418 107.65 95.88 -6.39
C THR A 418 106.22 95.68 -5.86
N ILE A 419 105.45 96.75 -5.64
CA ILE A 419 104.05 96.65 -5.20
C ILE A 419 103.16 95.94 -6.25
N VAL A 420 103.40 96.16 -7.54
CA VAL A 420 102.68 95.46 -8.62
C VAL A 420 103.05 93.98 -8.66
N GLU A 421 104.33 93.63 -8.50
CA GLU A 421 104.79 92.24 -8.43
C GLU A 421 104.20 91.49 -7.22
N GLU A 422 104.15 92.10 -6.03
CA GLU A 422 103.49 91.49 -4.87
C GLU A 422 101.99 91.26 -5.10
N ARG A 423 101.28 92.24 -5.69
CA ARG A 423 99.87 92.12 -6.06
C ARG A 423 99.62 90.96 -7.02
N ASP A 424 100.50 90.76 -8.00
CA ASP A 424 100.29 89.75 -9.03
C ASP A 424 100.73 88.36 -8.57
N GLN A 425 101.75 88.24 -7.70
CA GLN A 425 101.98 87.01 -6.94
C GLN A 425 100.76 86.65 -6.06
N GLU A 426 100.16 87.62 -5.37
CA GLU A 426 98.99 87.38 -4.52
C GLU A 426 97.74 86.98 -5.33
N ARG A 427 97.55 87.56 -6.53
CA ARG A 427 96.54 87.10 -7.50
C ARG A 427 96.81 85.67 -7.97
N GLU A 428 98.07 85.32 -8.24
CA GLU A 428 98.44 83.97 -8.66
C GLU A 428 98.22 82.94 -7.53
N ARG A 429 98.54 83.28 -6.27
CA ARG A 429 98.23 82.46 -5.09
C ARG A 429 96.72 82.24 -4.95
N ARG A 430 95.91 83.30 -5.08
CA ARG A 430 94.44 83.21 -5.01
C ARG A 430 93.86 82.38 -6.17
N TRP A 431 94.37 82.54 -7.38
CA TRP A 431 93.96 81.72 -8.53
C TRP A 431 94.32 80.24 -8.33
N LYS A 432 95.53 79.93 -7.83
CA LYS A 432 95.93 78.56 -7.48
C LYS A 432 95.04 77.96 -6.38
N ALA A 433 94.70 78.74 -5.34
CA ALA A 433 93.78 78.32 -4.29
C ALA A 433 92.35 78.10 -4.82
N GLU A 434 91.85 78.98 -5.68
CA GLU A 434 90.51 78.85 -6.28
C GLU A 434 90.42 77.64 -7.21
N GLN A 435 91.46 77.36 -8.00
CA GLN A 435 91.56 76.14 -8.81
C GLN A 435 91.61 74.87 -7.94
N ALA A 436 92.30 74.90 -6.79
CA ALA A 436 92.29 73.79 -5.84
C ALA A 436 90.89 73.58 -5.22
N VAL A 437 90.20 74.66 -4.83
CA VAL A 437 88.82 74.60 -4.32
C VAL A 437 87.86 74.05 -5.38
N ARG A 438 87.97 74.49 -6.64
CA ARG A 438 87.14 73.97 -7.75
C ARG A 438 87.34 72.46 -7.94
N LYS A 439 88.58 71.98 -8.00
CA LYS A 439 88.89 70.54 -8.07
C LYS A 439 88.33 69.75 -6.89
N LEU A 440 88.55 70.21 -5.66
CA LEU A 440 87.98 69.56 -4.46
C LEU A 440 86.44 69.56 -4.47
N THR A 441 85.82 70.57 -5.07
CA THR A 441 84.35 70.64 -5.24
C THR A 441 83.85 69.66 -6.30
N GLU A 442 84.62 69.43 -7.37
CA GLU A 442 84.33 68.43 -8.41
C GLU A 442 84.54 66.99 -7.89
N GLU A 443 85.60 66.77 -7.12
CA GLU A 443 85.87 65.51 -6.40
C GLU A 443 84.77 65.20 -5.38
N LEU A 444 84.34 66.18 -4.57
CA LEU A 444 83.20 66.03 -3.66
C LEU A 444 81.90 65.68 -4.39
N LYS A 445 81.60 66.31 -5.52
CA LYS A 445 80.43 65.95 -6.35
C LYS A 445 80.52 64.52 -6.88
N CYS A 446 81.69 64.10 -7.36
CA CYS A 446 81.96 62.74 -7.85
C CYS A 446 81.85 61.67 -6.75
N LEU A 447 82.23 62.01 -5.50
CA LEU A 447 81.99 61.14 -4.35
C LEU A 447 80.49 61.11 -3.96
N GLN A 448 79.81 62.25 -4.04
CA GLN A 448 78.38 62.35 -3.70
C GLN A 448 77.48 61.57 -4.69
N THR A 449 77.80 61.56 -5.99
CA THR A 449 77.07 60.73 -6.98
C THR A 449 77.28 59.24 -6.72
N LYS A 450 78.53 58.80 -6.46
CA LYS A 450 78.82 57.40 -6.08
C LYS A 450 78.08 56.95 -4.83
N VAL A 451 77.99 57.81 -3.81
CA VAL A 451 77.24 57.53 -2.57
C VAL A 451 75.71 57.53 -2.79
N SER A 452 75.19 58.08 -3.89
CA SER A 452 73.79 57.85 -4.30
C SER A 452 73.66 56.54 -5.08
N GLU A 453 74.53 56.30 -6.06
CA GLU A 453 74.57 55.06 -6.86
C GLU A 453 74.67 53.80 -5.97
N GLU A 454 75.52 53.80 -4.94
CA GLU A 454 75.64 52.70 -3.97
C GLU A 454 74.35 52.49 -3.15
N LYS A 455 73.62 53.56 -2.79
CA LYS A 455 72.35 53.46 -2.05
C LYS A 455 71.22 52.95 -2.92
N ASP A 456 71.18 53.38 -4.19
CA ASP A 456 70.20 52.92 -5.16
C ASP A 456 70.41 51.43 -5.46
N LEU A 457 71.66 50.99 -5.65
CA LEU A 457 72.02 49.57 -5.76
C LEU A 457 71.65 48.77 -4.48
N GLN A 458 71.88 49.32 -3.29
CA GLN A 458 71.49 48.68 -2.03
C GLN A 458 69.96 48.58 -1.88
N SER A 459 69.21 49.59 -2.30
CA SER A 459 67.74 49.56 -2.36
C SER A 459 67.25 48.48 -3.34
N MET A 460 67.83 48.39 -4.55
CA MET A 460 67.52 47.34 -5.52
C MET A 460 67.82 45.92 -4.98
N ALA A 461 68.91 45.74 -4.24
CA ALA A 461 69.26 44.47 -3.60
C ALA A 461 68.26 44.07 -2.49
N LEU A 462 67.77 45.04 -1.71
CA LEU A 462 66.72 44.80 -0.72
C LEU A 462 65.38 44.43 -1.38
N HIS A 463 64.92 45.21 -2.37
CA HIS A 463 63.67 44.94 -3.07
C HIS A 463 63.68 43.59 -3.83
N THR A 464 64.82 43.17 -4.38
CA THR A 464 64.94 41.85 -5.03
C THR A 464 64.99 40.71 -4.02
N THR A 465 65.66 40.86 -2.87
CA THR A 465 65.66 39.82 -1.82
C THR A 465 64.30 39.70 -1.13
N ASP A 466 63.57 40.79 -0.88
CA ASP A 466 62.21 40.73 -0.34
C ASP A 466 61.21 40.11 -1.33
N ARG A 467 61.32 40.42 -2.62
CA ARG A 467 60.52 39.75 -3.67
C ARG A 467 60.79 38.24 -3.73
N LEU A 468 62.05 37.81 -3.53
CA LEU A 468 62.39 36.38 -3.45
C LEU A 468 61.82 35.71 -2.19
N LYS A 469 61.82 36.39 -1.03
CA LYS A 469 61.15 35.90 0.19
C LYS A 469 59.65 35.72 -0.04
N GLU A 470 59.00 36.69 -0.69
CA GLU A 470 57.56 36.64 -0.99
C GLU A 470 57.20 35.46 -1.91
N LEU A 471 58.03 35.19 -2.92
CA LEU A 471 57.86 34.03 -3.80
C LEU A 471 58.06 32.71 -3.05
N LEU A 472 59.13 32.57 -2.26
CA LEU A 472 59.38 31.37 -1.44
C LEU A 472 58.29 31.12 -0.39
N LEU A 473 57.66 32.17 0.15
CA LEU A 473 56.51 32.03 1.04
C LEU A 473 55.26 31.54 0.30
N LYS A 474 55.01 32.01 -0.93
CA LYS A 474 53.90 31.54 -1.78
C LYS A 474 54.10 30.10 -2.27
N GLU A 475 55.33 29.70 -2.60
CA GLU A 475 55.65 28.30 -2.92
C GLU A 475 55.45 27.40 -1.68
N ARG A 476 55.85 27.85 -0.49
CA ARG A 476 55.61 27.12 0.76
C ARG A 476 54.12 26.98 1.09
N SER A 477 53.32 28.05 0.98
CA SER A 477 51.87 27.95 1.24
C SER A 477 51.20 27.03 0.22
N GLY A 478 51.52 27.18 -1.07
CA GLY A 478 51.01 26.29 -2.12
C GLY A 478 51.44 24.82 -1.93
N HIS A 479 52.65 24.57 -1.43
CA HIS A 479 53.09 23.22 -1.09
C HIS A 479 52.32 22.63 0.09
N SER A 480 52.05 23.40 1.15
CA SER A 480 51.22 22.97 2.27
C SER A 480 49.75 22.74 1.87
N GLU A 481 49.18 23.57 1.00
CA GLU A 481 47.83 23.38 0.44
C GLU A 481 47.76 22.10 -0.42
N LEU A 482 48.78 21.83 -1.23
CA LEU A 482 48.87 20.60 -2.02
C LEU A 482 49.05 19.36 -1.13
N GLN A 483 49.90 19.44 -0.09
CA GLN A 483 50.10 18.34 0.85
C GLN A 483 48.81 18.00 1.60
N ALA A 484 48.11 19.00 2.16
CA ALA A 484 46.82 18.79 2.83
C ALA A 484 45.79 18.12 1.89
N ARG A 485 45.82 18.46 0.60
CA ARG A 485 44.93 17.88 -0.41
C ARG A 485 45.33 16.46 -0.83
N VAL A 486 46.62 16.10 -0.76
CA VAL A 486 47.08 14.70 -0.90
C VAL A 486 46.62 13.89 0.31
N GLU A 487 46.82 14.38 1.52
CA GLU A 487 46.37 13.72 2.76
C GLU A 487 44.83 13.51 2.77
N GLU A 488 44.07 14.50 2.30
CA GLU A 488 42.61 14.38 2.10
C GLU A 488 42.25 13.29 1.07
N LEU A 489 42.93 13.26 -0.07
CA LEU A 489 42.71 12.26 -1.12
C LEU A 489 43.09 10.84 -0.65
N GLU A 490 44.16 10.68 0.11
CA GLU A 490 44.51 9.40 0.74
C GLU A 490 43.47 8.98 1.80
N GLY A 491 42.91 9.94 2.54
CA GLY A 491 41.78 9.69 3.45
C GLY A 491 40.54 9.18 2.71
N ARG A 492 40.15 9.85 1.62
CA ARG A 492 39.06 9.45 0.73
C ARG A 492 39.32 8.07 0.11
N CYS A 493 40.52 7.79 -0.38
CA CYS A 493 40.88 6.48 -0.95
C CYS A 493 40.79 5.36 0.09
N ARG A 494 41.31 5.57 1.32
CA ARG A 494 41.18 4.59 2.42
C ARG A 494 39.72 4.31 2.77
N SER A 495 38.89 5.35 2.85
CA SER A 495 37.44 5.19 3.11
C SER A 495 36.72 4.42 2.01
N LEU A 496 37.02 4.71 0.73
CA LEU A 496 36.46 3.98 -0.41
C LEU A 496 36.90 2.51 -0.44
N THR A 497 38.16 2.21 -0.13
CA THR A 497 38.63 0.82 -0.01
C THR A 497 37.88 0.09 1.11
N GLN A 498 37.71 0.71 2.28
CA GLN A 498 36.98 0.12 3.40
C GLN A 498 35.50 -0.14 3.06
N GLN A 499 34.83 0.78 2.35
CA GLN A 499 33.46 0.57 1.85
C GLN A 499 33.38 -0.58 0.85
N LEU A 500 34.40 -0.74 -0.01
CA LEU A 500 34.47 -1.82 -1.00
C LEU A 500 34.73 -3.19 -0.36
N GLU A 501 35.55 -3.25 0.69
CA GLU A 501 35.74 -4.46 1.51
C GLU A 501 34.46 -4.83 2.29
N GLN A 502 33.76 -3.85 2.86
CA GLN A 502 32.45 -4.07 3.50
C GLN A 502 31.42 -4.60 2.50
N ALA A 503 31.34 -4.01 1.30
CA ALA A 503 30.43 -4.46 0.24
C ALA A 503 30.73 -5.91 -0.20
N ARG A 504 32.01 -6.28 -0.35
CA ARG A 504 32.43 -7.67 -0.63
C ARG A 504 32.05 -8.64 0.49
N SER A 505 32.24 -8.26 1.75
CA SER A 505 31.84 -9.09 2.89
C SER A 505 30.32 -9.34 2.90
N CYS A 506 29.51 -8.33 2.61
CA CYS A 506 28.07 -8.51 2.43
C CYS A 506 27.73 -9.38 1.22
N GLU A 507 28.46 -9.27 0.10
CA GLU A 507 28.27 -10.12 -1.09
C GLU A 507 28.55 -11.61 -0.79
N GLU A 508 29.61 -11.91 -0.02
CA GLU A 508 29.93 -13.26 0.43
C GLU A 508 28.90 -13.83 1.42
N GLN A 509 28.38 -12.98 2.32
CA GLN A 509 27.25 -13.34 3.19
C GLN A 509 25.97 -13.63 2.40
N HIS A 510 25.68 -12.87 1.35
CA HIS A 510 24.55 -13.14 0.46
C HIS A 510 24.75 -14.43 -0.37
N LYS A 511 25.96 -14.70 -0.88
CA LYS A 511 26.29 -15.95 -1.58
C LYS A 511 26.15 -17.19 -0.69
N THR A 512 26.64 -17.12 0.55
CA THR A 512 26.51 -18.23 1.51
C THR A 512 25.07 -18.41 2.01
N ALA A 513 24.26 -17.35 2.08
CA ALA A 513 22.83 -17.46 2.31
C ALA A 513 22.08 -18.09 1.12
N LEU A 514 22.44 -17.73 -0.12
CA LEU A 514 21.86 -18.32 -1.33
C LEU A 514 22.15 -19.83 -1.43
N HIS A 515 23.39 -20.27 -1.23
CA HIS A 515 23.70 -21.72 -1.24
C HIS A 515 22.90 -22.51 -0.19
N ARG A 516 22.65 -21.96 1.01
CA ARG A 516 21.79 -22.62 2.02
C ARG A 516 20.31 -22.70 1.58
N LEU A 517 19.85 -21.75 0.78
CA LEU A 517 18.51 -21.79 0.17
C LEU A 517 18.45 -22.81 -0.97
N GLU A 518 19.48 -22.90 -1.80
CA GLU A 518 19.61 -23.94 -2.84
C GLU A 518 19.68 -25.35 -2.22
N GLU A 519 20.46 -25.53 -1.15
CA GLU A 519 20.51 -26.77 -0.37
C GLU A 519 19.13 -27.16 0.18
N SER A 520 18.42 -26.23 0.85
CA SER A 520 17.10 -26.51 1.42
C SER A 520 16.00 -26.75 0.36
N VAL A 521 16.05 -26.06 -0.79
CA VAL A 521 15.18 -26.33 -1.94
C VAL A 521 15.47 -27.72 -2.50
N SER A 522 16.74 -28.09 -2.72
CA SER A 522 17.10 -29.42 -3.24
C SER A 522 16.69 -30.55 -2.28
N HIS A 523 16.79 -30.32 -0.97
CA HIS A 523 16.30 -31.24 0.06
C HIS A 523 14.77 -31.37 0.02
N GLY A 524 14.05 -30.25 -0.15
CA GLY A 524 12.59 -30.23 -0.33
C GLY A 524 12.12 -30.86 -1.65
N GLU A 525 12.96 -30.88 -2.70
CA GLU A 525 12.71 -31.62 -3.94
C GLU A 525 12.94 -33.13 -3.76
N ALA A 526 14.04 -33.53 -3.12
CA ALA A 526 14.30 -34.93 -2.80
C ALA A 526 13.20 -35.53 -1.90
N LEU A 527 12.71 -34.78 -0.91
CA LEU A 527 11.61 -35.21 -0.05
C LEU A 527 10.29 -35.38 -0.81
N ARG A 528 9.95 -34.43 -1.70
CA ARG A 528 8.76 -34.54 -2.57
C ARG A 528 8.85 -35.72 -3.53
N ALA A 529 10.02 -35.97 -4.12
CA ALA A 529 10.24 -37.14 -4.98
C ALA A 529 10.09 -38.47 -4.21
N HIS A 530 10.57 -38.54 -2.95
CA HIS A 530 10.37 -39.71 -2.10
C HIS A 530 8.89 -39.92 -1.74
N GLN A 531 8.15 -38.85 -1.44
CA GLN A 531 6.71 -38.93 -1.16
C GLN A 531 5.93 -39.45 -2.37
N GLN A 532 6.18 -38.91 -3.56
CA GLN A 532 5.58 -39.39 -4.82
C GLN A 532 5.93 -40.86 -5.11
N ALA A 533 7.17 -41.28 -4.86
CA ALA A 533 7.58 -42.68 -5.02
C ALA A 533 6.83 -43.63 -4.06
N GLU A 534 6.59 -43.23 -2.80
CA GLU A 534 5.75 -44.01 -1.90
C GLU A 534 4.27 -44.03 -2.31
N GLU A 535 3.72 -42.92 -2.80
CA GLU A 535 2.33 -42.85 -3.25
C GLU A 535 2.09 -43.76 -4.47
N ILE A 536 2.99 -43.73 -5.46
CA ILE A 536 2.96 -44.64 -6.62
C ILE A 536 3.03 -46.10 -6.14
N LYS A 537 3.91 -46.42 -5.19
CA LYS A 537 4.01 -47.76 -4.60
C LYS A 537 2.72 -48.18 -3.89
N ARG A 538 2.11 -47.29 -3.07
CA ARG A 538 0.82 -47.55 -2.40
C ARG A 538 -0.31 -47.79 -3.41
N GLN A 539 -0.37 -46.99 -4.48
CA GLN A 539 -1.34 -47.17 -5.56
C GLN A 539 -1.15 -48.52 -6.26
N GLN A 540 0.09 -48.92 -6.55
CA GLN A 540 0.37 -50.20 -7.20
C GLN A 540 0.09 -51.41 -6.29
N GLU A 541 0.35 -51.30 -4.98
CA GLU A 541 -0.08 -52.30 -3.99
C GLU A 541 -1.61 -52.42 -3.92
N LEU A 542 -2.35 -51.31 -3.99
CA LEU A 542 -3.82 -51.31 -4.03
C LEU A 542 -4.36 -51.93 -5.32
N GLN A 543 -3.77 -51.63 -6.48
CA GLN A 543 -4.10 -52.28 -7.76
C GLN A 543 -3.87 -53.80 -7.70
N ASN A 544 -2.74 -54.23 -7.12
CA ASN A 544 -2.45 -55.66 -6.94
C ASN A 544 -3.46 -56.35 -6.00
N LYS A 545 -3.86 -55.70 -4.90
CA LYS A 545 -4.90 -56.20 -3.99
C LYS A 545 -6.26 -56.30 -4.69
N ALA A 546 -6.66 -55.28 -5.46
CA ALA A 546 -7.90 -55.29 -6.24
C ALA A 546 -7.89 -56.40 -7.32
N ALA A 547 -6.76 -56.63 -7.98
CA ALA A 547 -6.60 -57.71 -8.94
C ALA A 547 -6.65 -59.11 -8.30
N ALA A 548 -6.15 -59.28 -7.06
CA ALA A 548 -6.27 -60.51 -6.29
C ALA A 548 -7.74 -60.79 -5.90
N LEU A 549 -8.40 -59.82 -5.26
CA LEU A 549 -9.82 -59.93 -4.87
C LEU A 549 -10.74 -60.23 -6.06
N LYS A 550 -10.47 -59.65 -7.24
CA LYS A 550 -11.21 -59.95 -8.47
C LYS A 550 -11.10 -61.43 -8.88
N ARG A 551 -9.91 -62.04 -8.77
CA ARG A 551 -9.70 -63.47 -9.06
C ARG A 551 -10.45 -64.36 -8.07
N GLU A 552 -10.40 -64.04 -6.78
CA GLU A 552 -11.16 -64.76 -5.74
C GLU A 552 -12.66 -64.70 -6.01
N LEU A 553 -13.20 -63.53 -6.37
CA LEU A 553 -14.61 -63.33 -6.67
C LEU A 553 -15.04 -64.14 -7.91
N ASP A 554 -14.20 -64.22 -8.94
CA ASP A 554 -14.48 -65.05 -10.13
C ASP A 554 -14.33 -66.57 -9.85
N ILE A 555 -13.45 -66.99 -8.92
CA ILE A 555 -13.39 -68.37 -8.41
C ILE A 555 -14.65 -68.72 -7.61
N GLN A 556 -15.11 -67.83 -6.72
CA GLN A 556 -16.36 -68.01 -5.96
C GLN A 556 -17.56 -68.11 -6.89
N ARG A 557 -17.63 -67.29 -7.95
CA ARG A 557 -18.65 -67.39 -9.01
C ARG A 557 -18.64 -68.73 -9.74
N ALA A 558 -17.46 -69.32 -9.98
CA ALA A 558 -17.36 -70.66 -10.57
C ALA A 558 -17.84 -71.76 -9.61
N SER A 559 -17.47 -71.66 -8.32
CA SER A 559 -17.95 -72.54 -7.25
C SER A 559 -19.49 -72.53 -7.15
N VAL A 560 -20.10 -71.35 -7.05
CA VAL A 560 -21.56 -71.19 -6.94
C VAL A 560 -22.32 -71.83 -8.12
N ARG A 561 -21.77 -71.75 -9.35
CA ARG A 561 -22.34 -72.46 -10.51
C ARG A 561 -22.28 -73.97 -10.31
N GLN A 562 -21.10 -74.51 -9.98
CA GLN A 562 -20.93 -75.95 -9.75
C GLN A 562 -21.82 -76.50 -8.61
N HIS A 563 -22.08 -75.70 -7.58
CA HIS A 563 -23.03 -76.06 -6.51
C HIS A 563 -24.49 -76.04 -6.97
N LYS A 564 -24.88 -75.10 -7.84
CA LYS A 564 -26.21 -75.06 -8.46
C LYS A 564 -26.45 -76.29 -9.34
N ASP A 565 -25.48 -76.68 -10.16
CA ASP A 565 -25.58 -77.84 -11.06
C ASP A 565 -25.76 -79.15 -10.25
N LYS A 566 -25.01 -79.30 -9.15
CA LYS A 566 -25.16 -80.43 -8.20
C LYS A 566 -26.52 -80.45 -7.51
N LEU A 567 -27.10 -79.28 -7.18
CA LEU A 567 -28.42 -79.18 -6.55
C LEU A 567 -29.56 -79.65 -7.48
N GLN A 568 -29.45 -79.41 -8.79
CA GLN A 568 -30.40 -79.93 -9.77
C GLN A 568 -30.32 -81.46 -9.88
N GLN A 569 -29.12 -82.01 -9.96
CA GLN A 569 -28.90 -83.47 -9.98
C GLN A 569 -29.45 -84.18 -8.72
N LEU A 570 -29.33 -83.55 -7.55
CA LEU A 570 -29.90 -84.08 -6.30
C LEU A 570 -31.44 -84.02 -6.27
N HIS A 571 -32.06 -82.97 -6.84
CA HIS A 571 -33.52 -82.90 -6.97
C HIS A 571 -34.07 -84.02 -7.87
N GLU A 572 -33.44 -84.25 -9.03
CA GLU A 572 -33.83 -85.31 -9.96
C GLU A 572 -33.73 -86.71 -9.31
N LEU A 573 -32.67 -86.97 -8.54
CA LEU A 573 -32.48 -88.22 -7.81
C LEU A 573 -33.48 -88.41 -6.65
N LEU A 574 -33.84 -87.34 -5.93
CA LEU A 574 -34.83 -87.41 -4.85
C LEU A 574 -36.22 -87.71 -5.38
N ALA A 575 -36.67 -87.03 -6.45
CA ALA A 575 -37.96 -87.27 -7.09
C ALA A 575 -38.13 -88.73 -7.54
N ALA A 576 -37.09 -89.31 -8.15
CA ALA A 576 -37.07 -90.71 -8.54
C ALA A 576 -37.16 -91.67 -7.32
N ARG A 577 -36.54 -91.31 -6.20
CA ARG A 577 -36.49 -92.16 -4.99
C ARG A 577 -37.79 -92.14 -4.20
N GLU A 578 -38.47 -91.00 -4.12
CA GLU A 578 -39.81 -90.90 -3.52
C GLU A 578 -40.86 -91.72 -4.29
N GLN A 579 -40.79 -91.70 -5.62
CA GLN A 579 -41.68 -92.48 -6.48
C GLN A 579 -41.50 -94.00 -6.27
N GLU A 580 -40.29 -94.45 -5.92
CA GLU A 580 -40.01 -95.86 -5.60
C GLU A 580 -40.44 -96.22 -4.17
N HIS A 581 -40.20 -95.35 -3.18
CA HIS A 581 -40.67 -95.59 -1.81
C HIS A 581 -42.21 -95.65 -1.71
N ARG A 582 -42.96 -94.87 -2.50
CA ARG A 582 -44.43 -94.94 -2.53
C ARG A 582 -44.94 -96.33 -2.91
N LYS A 583 -44.33 -97.00 -3.91
CA LYS A 583 -44.68 -98.38 -4.32
C LYS A 583 -44.40 -99.41 -3.23
N GLN A 584 -43.39 -99.17 -2.39
CA GLN A 584 -42.98 -100.12 -1.35
C GLN A 584 -43.87 -100.08 -0.10
N LEU A 585 -44.57 -98.97 0.14
CA LEU A 585 -45.51 -98.84 1.26
C LEU A 585 -46.89 -99.48 1.01
N GLU A 586 -47.35 -99.59 -0.24
CA GLU A 586 -48.65 -100.21 -0.56
C GLU A 586 -48.72 -101.72 -0.23
N LEU A 587 -47.57 -102.38 -0.06
CA LEU A 587 -47.50 -103.84 0.11
C LEU A 587 -47.45 -104.34 1.56
N ARG A 588 -47.38 -103.45 2.57
CA ARG A 588 -47.20 -103.88 3.98
C ARG A 588 -47.89 -102.97 5.00
N LEU A 589 -49.10 -103.36 5.42
CA LEU A 589 -49.45 -103.79 6.81
C LEU A 589 -50.97 -103.85 7.01
N GLN A 590 -51.44 -104.75 7.88
CA GLN A 590 -52.74 -104.62 8.56
C GLN A 590 -52.52 -104.64 10.08
N PRO A 591 -53.36 -103.95 10.89
CA PRO A 591 -53.10 -103.77 12.32
C PRO A 591 -53.69 -104.91 13.17
N GLY A 592 -53.01 -105.27 14.28
CA GLY A 592 -53.59 -106.15 15.30
C GLY A 592 -52.64 -107.14 15.99
N GLY A 593 -51.43 -107.36 15.47
CA GLY A 593 -50.46 -108.29 16.05
C GLY A 593 -49.85 -107.83 17.39
N ALA A 594 -49.35 -108.78 18.18
CA ALA A 594 -48.67 -108.49 19.46
C ALA A 594 -47.44 -107.58 19.26
N ASP A 595 -46.69 -107.77 18.17
CA ASP A 595 -45.53 -106.98 17.77
C ASP A 595 -45.82 -105.47 17.68
N PHE A 596 -47.07 -105.08 17.39
CA PHE A 596 -47.49 -103.68 17.38
C PHE A 596 -47.46 -103.06 18.78
N HIS A 597 -47.83 -103.80 19.81
CA HIS A 597 -47.84 -103.31 21.20
C HIS A 597 -46.42 -103.19 21.75
N ASP A 598 -45.53 -104.14 21.43
CA ASP A 598 -44.11 -104.06 21.80
C ASP A 598 -43.39 -102.92 21.07
N ALA A 599 -43.68 -102.71 19.78
CA ALA A 599 -43.20 -101.57 19.02
C ALA A 599 -43.71 -100.21 19.57
N VAL A 600 -44.99 -100.12 19.95
CA VAL A 600 -45.57 -98.90 20.55
C VAL A 600 -44.93 -98.63 21.92
N ALA A 601 -44.76 -99.63 22.78
CA ALA A 601 -44.09 -99.44 24.08
C ALA A 601 -42.64 -98.94 23.90
N LYS A 602 -41.93 -99.45 22.89
CA LYS A 602 -40.55 -99.07 22.57
C LYS A 602 -40.42 -97.65 22.00
N GLU A 603 -41.39 -97.22 21.19
CA GLU A 603 -41.47 -95.82 20.74
C GLU A 603 -41.87 -94.88 21.89
N VAL A 604 -42.79 -95.26 22.78
CA VAL A 604 -43.14 -94.43 23.96
C VAL A 604 -41.91 -94.15 24.82
N ALA A 605 -41.12 -95.17 25.18
CA ALA A 605 -39.89 -94.97 25.95
C ALA A 605 -38.87 -94.07 25.20
N SER A 606 -38.73 -94.23 23.88
CA SER A 606 -37.85 -93.38 23.08
C SER A 606 -38.38 -91.95 22.92
N VAL A 607 -39.71 -91.74 22.95
CA VAL A 607 -40.35 -90.43 22.98
C VAL A 607 -40.13 -89.74 24.33
N GLU A 608 -40.25 -90.44 25.45
CA GLU A 608 -39.96 -89.92 26.79
C GLU A 608 -38.49 -89.45 26.92
N GLU A 609 -37.53 -90.25 26.45
CA GLU A 609 -36.11 -89.86 26.39
C GLU A 609 -35.88 -88.62 25.51
N ARG A 610 -36.55 -88.55 24.34
CA ARG A 610 -36.55 -87.37 23.45
C ARG A 610 -37.20 -86.13 24.07
N HIS A 611 -38.15 -86.29 24.98
CA HIS A 611 -38.75 -85.17 25.73
C HIS A 611 -37.79 -84.66 26.82
N SER A 612 -37.22 -85.56 27.63
CA SER A 612 -36.24 -85.19 28.66
C SER A 612 -35.04 -84.43 28.08
N HIS A 613 -34.53 -84.86 26.92
CA HIS A 613 -33.44 -84.16 26.23
C HIS A 613 -33.83 -82.74 25.77
N ARG A 614 -35.08 -82.56 25.30
CA ARG A 614 -35.60 -81.24 24.90
C ARG A 614 -35.86 -80.31 26.08
N GLU A 615 -36.27 -80.83 27.24
CA GLU A 615 -36.35 -80.01 28.45
C GLU A 615 -34.97 -79.50 28.89
N ALA A 616 -33.93 -80.34 28.79
CA ALA A 616 -32.55 -79.91 29.04
C ALA A 616 -32.07 -78.84 28.04
N GLU A 617 -32.29 -79.02 26.73
CA GLU A 617 -32.00 -78.00 25.72
C GLU A 617 -32.71 -76.67 25.99
N LEU A 618 -33.99 -76.71 26.41
CA LEU A 618 -34.78 -75.51 26.70
C LEU A 618 -34.29 -74.79 27.96
N GLN A 619 -33.86 -75.52 28.99
CA GLN A 619 -33.22 -74.94 30.18
C GLN A 619 -31.85 -74.30 29.83
N GLU A 620 -31.06 -74.93 28.98
CA GLU A 620 -29.79 -74.36 28.50
C GLU A 620 -30.04 -73.10 27.64
N LYS A 621 -30.98 -73.14 26.69
CA LYS A 621 -31.40 -71.98 25.88
C LYS A 621 -31.92 -70.83 26.76
N LEU A 622 -32.62 -71.12 27.86
CA LEU A 622 -33.05 -70.11 28.84
C LEU A 622 -31.88 -69.53 29.66
N ALA A 623 -30.89 -70.33 30.05
CA ALA A 623 -29.69 -69.84 30.74
C ALA A 623 -28.82 -68.97 29.80
N GLU A 624 -28.69 -69.38 28.55
CA GLU A 624 -27.95 -68.68 27.51
C GLU A 624 -28.63 -67.35 27.12
N GLY A 625 -29.97 -67.34 27.06
CA GLY A 625 -30.77 -66.11 26.90
C GLY A 625 -30.62 -65.15 28.08
N ARG A 626 -30.55 -65.65 29.32
CA ARG A 626 -30.29 -64.82 30.52
C ARG A 626 -28.90 -64.18 30.49
N LYS A 627 -27.85 -64.91 30.07
CA LYS A 627 -26.50 -64.34 29.86
C LYS A 627 -26.52 -63.23 28.81
N GLN A 628 -27.18 -63.47 27.67
CA GLN A 628 -27.30 -62.48 26.59
C GLN A 628 -28.03 -61.22 27.10
N TYR A 629 -29.05 -61.36 27.93
CA TYR A 629 -29.75 -60.22 28.54
C TYR A 629 -28.85 -59.43 29.51
N THR A 630 -28.12 -60.10 30.42
CA THR A 630 -27.19 -59.40 31.34
C THR A 630 -26.03 -58.71 30.61
N ALA A 631 -25.53 -59.29 29.52
CA ALA A 631 -24.52 -58.63 28.69
C ALA A 631 -25.08 -57.33 28.06
N LEU A 632 -26.35 -57.36 27.62
CA LEU A 632 -27.04 -56.18 27.09
C LEU A 632 -27.21 -55.09 28.17
N GLU A 633 -27.56 -55.45 29.40
CA GLU A 633 -27.66 -54.49 30.51
C GLU A 633 -26.32 -53.81 30.83
N ASP A 634 -25.21 -54.56 30.80
CA ASP A 634 -23.88 -53.99 31.02
C ASP A 634 -23.38 -53.16 29.83
N GLU A 635 -23.73 -53.52 28.58
CA GLU A 635 -23.54 -52.65 27.40
C GLU A 635 -24.31 -51.33 27.53
N PHE A 636 -25.58 -51.35 27.96
CA PHE A 636 -26.37 -50.15 28.22
C PHE A 636 -25.79 -49.27 29.34
N ARG A 637 -25.28 -49.88 30.42
CA ARG A 637 -24.59 -49.15 31.51
C ARG A 637 -23.29 -48.50 31.04
N MET A 638 -22.52 -49.20 30.21
CA MET A 638 -21.30 -48.67 29.63
C MET A 638 -21.60 -47.51 28.65
N ALA A 639 -22.65 -47.63 27.83
CA ALA A 639 -23.11 -46.55 26.96
C ALA A 639 -23.54 -45.30 27.75
N LEU A 640 -24.32 -45.48 28.84
CA LEU A 640 -24.70 -44.37 29.74
C LEU A 640 -23.48 -43.70 30.39
N THR A 641 -22.46 -44.48 30.74
CA THR A 641 -21.21 -43.97 31.34
C THR A 641 -20.36 -43.18 30.32
N ILE A 642 -20.28 -43.67 29.07
CA ILE A 642 -19.64 -42.97 27.95
C ILE A 642 -20.36 -41.65 27.66
N GLU A 643 -21.69 -41.64 27.60
CA GLU A 643 -22.43 -40.41 27.30
C GLU A 643 -22.36 -39.41 28.45
N ALA A 644 -22.39 -39.87 29.72
CA ALA A 644 -22.11 -39.01 30.87
C ALA A 644 -20.71 -38.38 30.80
N ALA A 645 -19.68 -39.14 30.41
CA ALA A 645 -18.33 -38.61 30.21
C ALA A 645 -18.27 -37.54 29.09
N ARG A 646 -18.99 -37.76 27.99
CA ARG A 646 -19.11 -36.78 26.88
C ARG A 646 -19.87 -35.52 27.32
N PHE A 647 -20.87 -35.65 28.18
CA PHE A 647 -21.54 -34.49 28.79
C PHE A 647 -20.59 -33.69 29.70
N SER A 648 -19.67 -34.33 30.45
CA SER A 648 -18.60 -33.60 31.15
C SER A 648 -17.60 -32.93 30.19
N GLU A 649 -17.12 -33.60 29.14
CA GLU A 649 -16.22 -32.99 28.14
C GLU A 649 -16.85 -31.72 27.51
N VAL A 650 -18.13 -31.79 27.11
CA VAL A 650 -18.86 -30.66 26.52
C VAL A 650 -19.11 -29.55 27.54
N LYS A 651 -19.34 -29.89 28.82
CA LYS A 651 -19.49 -28.90 29.88
C LYS A 651 -18.17 -28.19 30.17
N GLU A 652 -17.07 -28.93 30.30
CA GLU A 652 -15.73 -28.36 30.51
C GLU A 652 -15.33 -27.45 29.34
N ALA A 653 -15.63 -27.83 28.10
CA ALA A 653 -15.41 -26.96 26.93
C ALA A 653 -16.28 -25.68 26.95
N CYS A 654 -17.53 -25.75 27.45
CA CYS A 654 -18.36 -24.56 27.65
C CYS A 654 -17.81 -23.66 28.77
N ASP A 655 -17.41 -24.25 29.90
CA ASP A 655 -16.85 -23.53 31.05
C ASP A 655 -15.53 -22.83 30.62
N GLN A 656 -14.67 -23.52 29.87
CA GLN A 656 -13.45 -22.99 29.22
C GLN A 656 -13.74 -21.79 28.29
N MET A 657 -14.68 -21.95 27.34
CA MET A 657 -15.09 -20.88 26.41
C MET A 657 -15.67 -19.66 27.15
N THR A 658 -16.37 -19.85 28.28
CA THR A 658 -16.84 -18.73 29.09
C THR A 658 -15.72 -18.02 29.87
N ALA A 659 -14.66 -18.73 30.26
CA ALA A 659 -13.46 -18.12 30.84
C ALA A 659 -12.70 -17.28 29.80
N GLU A 660 -12.49 -17.82 28.59
CA GLU A 660 -11.87 -17.10 27.47
C GLU A 660 -12.67 -15.82 27.10
N LEU A 661 -14.01 -15.91 27.08
CA LEU A 661 -14.89 -14.74 26.90
C LEU A 661 -14.80 -13.71 28.04
N MET A 662 -14.44 -14.11 29.26
CA MET A 662 -14.22 -13.19 30.38
C MET A 662 -12.87 -12.48 30.26
N GLU A 663 -11.82 -13.18 29.83
CA GLU A 663 -10.50 -12.60 29.56
C GLU A 663 -10.51 -11.66 28.34
N LEU A 664 -11.22 -12.01 27.27
CA LEU A 664 -11.44 -11.14 26.12
C LEU A 664 -12.22 -9.87 26.49
N LYS A 665 -13.17 -9.95 27.43
CA LYS A 665 -13.85 -8.75 27.98
C LYS A 665 -12.90 -7.88 28.83
N ALA A 666 -12.04 -8.50 29.63
CA ALA A 666 -11.07 -7.78 30.46
C ALA A 666 -10.01 -7.05 29.61
N THR A 667 -9.47 -7.71 28.58
CA THR A 667 -8.52 -7.10 27.63
C THR A 667 -9.17 -6.01 26.78
N LEU A 668 -10.41 -6.19 26.33
CA LEU A 668 -11.19 -5.14 25.65
C LEU A 668 -11.40 -3.91 26.55
N ALA A 669 -11.78 -4.10 27.82
CA ALA A 669 -11.94 -3.02 28.78
C ALA A 669 -10.61 -2.26 29.02
N GLN A 670 -9.50 -3.00 29.13
CA GLN A 670 -8.15 -2.41 29.24
C GLN A 670 -7.76 -1.64 27.97
N SER A 671 -8.18 -2.10 26.78
CA SER A 671 -7.96 -1.39 25.51
C SER A 671 -8.75 -0.07 25.45
N GLN A 672 -10.04 -0.10 25.79
CA GLN A 672 -10.86 1.12 25.87
C GLN A 672 -10.31 2.13 26.89
N GLU A 673 -9.72 1.66 27.98
CA GLU A 673 -9.09 2.53 28.98
C GLU A 673 -7.78 3.16 28.49
N ARG A 674 -6.99 2.44 27.67
CA ARG A 674 -5.86 3.05 26.93
C ARG A 674 -6.35 4.07 25.90
N GLU A 675 -7.44 3.77 25.20
CA GLU A 675 -8.05 4.66 24.20
C GLU A 675 -8.55 5.97 24.85
N ARG A 676 -9.21 5.91 26.01
CA ARG A 676 -9.60 7.10 26.79
C ARG A 676 -8.41 7.98 27.17
N LYS A 677 -7.30 7.37 27.61
CA LYS A 677 -6.05 8.06 27.97
C LYS A 677 -5.32 8.66 26.76
N SER A 678 -5.38 7.99 25.60
CA SER A 678 -4.93 8.57 24.33
C SER A 678 -5.80 9.76 23.93
N GLY A 679 -7.13 9.64 24.09
CA GLY A 679 -8.09 10.70 23.84
C GLY A 679 -7.86 11.96 24.69
N SER A 680 -7.55 11.82 25.99
CA SER A 680 -7.21 12.97 26.84
C SER A 680 -5.88 13.61 26.42
N LEU A 681 -4.84 12.82 26.11
CA LEU A 681 -3.57 13.33 25.60
C LEU A 681 -3.76 14.11 24.29
N VAL A 682 -4.60 13.61 23.38
CA VAL A 682 -4.95 14.31 22.12
C VAL A 682 -5.71 15.61 22.39
N GLN A 683 -6.57 15.67 23.41
CA GLN A 683 -7.24 16.91 23.82
C GLN A 683 -6.25 17.93 24.41
N GLU A 684 -5.32 17.50 25.26
CA GLU A 684 -4.25 18.35 25.83
C GLU A 684 -3.33 18.90 24.74
N LEU A 685 -2.85 18.06 23.81
CA LEU A 685 -2.06 18.49 22.66
C LEU A 685 -2.86 19.45 21.75
N THR A 686 -4.15 19.20 21.55
CA THR A 686 -5.03 20.10 20.78
C THR A 686 -5.21 21.46 21.48
N ALA A 687 -5.27 21.49 22.82
CA ALA A 687 -5.31 22.72 23.59
C ALA A 687 -3.98 23.49 23.48
N MET A 688 -2.85 22.81 23.61
CA MET A 688 -1.51 23.40 23.45
C MET A 688 -1.30 23.99 22.04
N VAL A 689 -1.73 23.28 20.99
CA VAL A 689 -1.67 23.76 19.61
C VAL A 689 -2.58 24.98 19.38
N LYS A 690 -3.77 25.02 19.99
CA LYS A 690 -4.63 26.23 19.99
C LYS A 690 -3.95 27.41 20.69
N GLU A 691 -3.30 27.17 21.82
CA GLU A 691 -2.59 28.22 22.56
C GLU A 691 -1.40 28.77 21.77
N GLN A 692 -0.55 27.89 21.20
CA GLN A 692 0.54 28.30 20.33
C GLN A 692 0.04 29.08 19.10
N LYS A 693 -1.11 28.70 18.52
CA LYS A 693 -1.75 29.45 17.43
C LYS A 693 -2.22 30.84 17.87
N SER A 694 -2.65 31.02 19.12
CA SER A 694 -2.93 32.36 19.69
C SER A 694 -1.65 33.18 19.81
N ARG A 695 -0.62 32.64 20.48
CA ARG A 695 0.68 33.29 20.65
C ARG A 695 1.31 33.70 19.31
N ILE A 696 1.23 32.86 18.28
CA ILE A 696 1.69 33.18 16.92
C ILE A 696 0.85 34.33 16.30
N SER A 697 -0.47 34.33 16.50
CA SER A 697 -1.36 35.39 16.01
C SER A 697 -1.09 36.74 16.69
N GLU A 698 -0.79 36.72 17.99
CA GLU A 698 -0.38 37.88 18.78
C GLU A 698 0.98 38.43 18.33
N LEU A 699 1.98 37.57 18.09
CA LEU A 699 3.28 37.95 17.52
C LEU A 699 3.14 38.54 16.10
N ILE A 700 2.26 37.98 15.27
CA ILE A 700 1.95 38.53 13.94
C ILE A 700 1.30 39.92 14.06
N LYS A 701 0.42 40.13 15.05
CA LYS A 701 -0.17 41.44 15.33
C LYS A 701 0.91 42.45 15.77
N ALA A 702 1.69 42.12 16.79
CA ALA A 702 2.78 42.97 17.28
C ALA A 702 3.79 43.34 16.17
N LYS A 703 4.09 42.39 15.25
CA LYS A 703 4.94 42.66 14.07
C LYS A 703 4.27 43.64 13.08
N ARG A 704 2.97 43.57 12.86
CA ARG A 704 2.23 44.56 12.04
C ARG A 704 2.25 45.94 12.68
N ASP A 705 1.98 46.01 13.98
CA ASP A 705 1.91 47.26 14.73
C ASP A 705 3.30 47.97 14.73
N ALA A 706 4.39 47.21 14.92
CA ALA A 706 5.76 47.71 14.78
C ALA A 706 6.10 48.16 13.33
N VAL A 707 5.61 47.45 12.30
CA VAL A 707 5.76 47.89 10.90
C VAL A 707 4.99 49.19 10.61
N THR A 708 3.85 49.43 11.26
CA THR A 708 3.14 50.71 11.13
C THR A 708 3.87 51.87 11.82
N ASP A 709 4.52 51.66 12.97
CA ASP A 709 5.36 52.69 13.62
C ASP A 709 6.63 53.01 12.81
N LEU A 710 7.28 51.99 12.25
CA LEU A 710 8.41 52.21 11.34
C LEU A 710 7.99 52.97 10.07
N LYS A 711 6.77 52.74 9.57
CA LYS A 711 6.22 53.51 8.44
C LYS A 711 5.92 54.97 8.79
N SER A 712 5.30 55.26 9.94
CA SER A 712 5.01 56.65 10.34
C SER A 712 6.30 57.45 10.54
N ARG A 713 7.33 56.83 11.13
CA ARG A 713 8.67 57.39 11.26
C ARG A 713 9.34 57.67 9.92
N LEU A 714 9.19 56.78 8.94
CA LEU A 714 9.68 57.01 7.57
C LEU A 714 9.04 58.24 6.93
N HIS A 715 7.71 58.39 7.02
CA HIS A 715 7.00 59.56 6.47
C HIS A 715 7.41 60.87 7.16
N SER A 716 7.74 60.83 8.46
CA SER A 716 8.29 62.00 9.19
C SER A 716 9.65 62.42 8.66
N LEU A 717 10.57 61.45 8.47
CA LEU A 717 11.91 61.70 7.94
C LEU A 717 11.87 62.15 6.47
N GLU A 718 10.96 61.62 5.66
CA GLU A 718 10.71 62.07 4.28
C GLU A 718 10.21 63.53 4.24
N ALA A 719 9.37 63.93 5.20
CA ALA A 719 8.92 65.32 5.34
C ALA A 719 10.05 66.27 5.77
N GLU A 720 10.91 65.85 6.70
CA GLU A 720 12.11 66.60 7.11
C GLU A 720 13.09 66.79 5.93
N VAL A 721 13.40 65.72 5.19
CA VAL A 721 14.20 65.79 3.96
C VAL A 721 13.55 66.68 2.88
N GLY A 722 12.22 66.74 2.84
CA GLY A 722 11.48 67.69 2.00
C GLY A 722 11.72 69.15 2.38
N GLN A 723 11.79 69.46 3.68
CA GLN A 723 12.08 70.82 4.18
C GLN A 723 13.53 71.22 3.91
N ASP A 724 14.50 70.32 4.15
CA ASP A 724 15.92 70.56 3.86
C ASP A 724 16.17 70.87 2.36
N ARG A 725 15.48 70.15 1.46
CA ARG A 725 15.52 70.46 0.02
C ARG A 725 15.00 71.87 -0.30
N HIS A 726 13.95 72.32 0.39
CA HIS A 726 13.41 73.67 0.22
C HIS A 726 14.37 74.75 0.75
N LEU A 727 15.06 74.49 1.87
CA LEU A 727 16.10 75.38 2.41
C LEU A 727 17.32 75.46 1.47
N GLY A 728 17.73 74.33 0.88
CA GLY A 728 18.80 74.29 -0.13
C GLY A 728 18.50 75.17 -1.35
N LEU A 729 17.26 75.15 -1.86
CA LEU A 729 16.84 76.00 -2.98
C LEU A 729 16.85 77.50 -2.63
N GLN A 730 16.50 77.87 -1.40
CA GLN A 730 16.62 79.26 -0.92
C GLN A 730 18.09 79.70 -0.83
N LEU A 731 18.99 78.82 -0.40
CA LEU A 731 20.44 79.09 -0.37
C LEU A 731 21.03 79.34 -1.76
N GLU A 732 20.60 78.61 -2.79
CA GLU A 732 21.04 78.85 -4.18
C GLU A 732 20.53 80.18 -4.77
N LEU A 733 19.33 80.62 -4.39
CA LEU A 733 18.84 81.97 -4.73
C LEU A 733 19.73 83.05 -4.09
N LEU A 734 20.00 82.95 -2.79
CA LEU A 734 20.85 83.90 -2.06
C LEU A 734 22.30 83.94 -2.59
N LYS A 735 22.85 82.81 -3.08
CA LYS A 735 24.16 82.78 -3.76
C LYS A 735 24.16 83.60 -5.05
N LYS A 736 23.11 83.49 -5.87
CA LYS A 736 22.97 84.26 -7.12
C LYS A 736 22.85 85.76 -6.85
N ASP A 737 22.13 86.14 -5.79
CA ASP A 737 22.01 87.54 -5.37
C ASP A 737 23.33 88.11 -4.86
N LYS A 738 24.09 87.35 -4.07
CA LYS A 738 25.45 87.72 -3.65
C LYS A 738 26.37 87.95 -4.85
N ALA A 739 26.35 87.06 -5.85
CA ALA A 739 27.16 87.20 -7.06
C ALA A 739 26.79 88.46 -7.87
N ARG A 740 25.49 88.77 -7.97
CA ARG A 740 24.97 89.98 -8.60
C ARG A 740 25.47 91.26 -7.91
N VAL A 741 25.41 91.33 -6.57
CA VAL A 741 25.92 92.49 -5.81
C VAL A 741 27.43 92.66 -5.99
N LEU A 742 28.22 91.57 -5.97
CA LEU A 742 29.66 91.64 -6.23
C LEU A 742 29.99 92.20 -7.62
N SER A 743 29.23 91.84 -8.65
CA SER A 743 29.43 92.36 -10.01
C SER A 743 29.15 93.87 -10.12
N GLN A 744 28.18 94.39 -9.35
CA GLN A 744 27.89 95.83 -9.29
C GLN A 744 29.01 96.60 -8.58
N LEU A 745 29.61 96.00 -7.55
CA LEU A 745 30.67 96.64 -6.75
C LEU A 745 31.96 96.80 -7.57
N MET A 746 32.40 95.76 -8.29
CA MET A 746 33.56 95.86 -9.19
C MET A 746 33.35 96.88 -10.33
N ALA A 747 32.11 97.04 -10.82
CA ALA A 747 31.80 98.06 -11.82
C ALA A 747 31.96 99.49 -11.28
N GLN A 748 31.67 99.72 -9.99
CA GLN A 748 31.90 101.02 -9.34
C GLN A 748 33.39 101.29 -9.09
N GLU A 749 34.18 100.26 -8.73
CA GLU A 749 35.64 100.37 -8.57
C GLU A 749 36.32 100.78 -9.89
N SER A 750 35.87 100.24 -11.04
CA SER A 750 36.39 100.63 -12.35
C SER A 750 36.17 102.11 -12.70
N VAL A 751 35.07 102.73 -12.24
CA VAL A 751 34.81 104.17 -12.43
C VAL A 751 35.76 105.01 -11.56
N ILE A 752 36.01 104.55 -10.32
CA ILE A 752 36.94 105.20 -9.38
C ILE A 752 38.37 105.22 -9.94
N ASP A 753 38.80 104.17 -10.66
CA ASP A 753 40.12 104.13 -11.29
C ASP A 753 40.24 105.02 -12.53
N GLY A 754 39.17 105.18 -13.33
CA GLY A 754 39.14 106.17 -14.43
C GLY A 754 39.44 107.60 -13.93
N LEU A 755 38.77 108.01 -12.84
CA LEU A 755 38.97 109.31 -12.19
C LEU A 755 40.38 109.50 -11.57
N LYS A 756 41.13 108.42 -11.33
CA LYS A 756 42.55 108.49 -10.92
C LYS A 756 43.48 108.72 -12.12
N VAL A 757 43.13 108.21 -13.30
CA VAL A 757 43.92 108.40 -14.53
C VAL A 757 43.82 109.84 -15.03
N GLU A 758 42.62 110.43 -15.05
CA GLU A 758 42.43 111.84 -15.45
C GLU A 758 43.29 112.79 -14.61
N ARG A 759 43.29 112.62 -13.28
CA ARG A 759 44.14 113.38 -12.34
C ARG A 759 45.64 113.30 -12.67
N LYS A 760 46.07 112.22 -13.32
CA LYS A 760 47.47 111.99 -13.73
C LYS A 760 47.82 112.71 -15.02
N ILE A 761 46.86 112.84 -15.95
CA ILE A 761 47.01 113.57 -17.23
C ILE A 761 47.18 115.08 -16.98
N TRP A 762 46.36 115.66 -16.09
CA TRP A 762 46.47 117.07 -15.66
C TRP A 762 47.83 117.40 -15.01
N GLY A 763 48.55 116.39 -14.51
CA GLY A 763 49.91 116.54 -13.99
C GLY A 763 51.02 116.58 -15.05
N GLN A 764 50.74 116.22 -16.30
CA GLN A 764 51.73 116.17 -17.38
C GLN A 764 51.70 117.43 -18.27
N GLU A 765 50.54 118.04 -18.48
CA GLU A 765 50.39 119.25 -19.30
C GLU A 765 51.12 120.46 -18.68
N LEU A 766 51.17 120.53 -17.34
CA LEU A 766 51.93 121.54 -16.58
C LEU A 766 53.46 121.41 -16.73
N ALA A 767 53.98 120.28 -17.20
CA ALA A 767 55.41 120.07 -17.38
C ALA A 767 55.95 120.55 -18.75
N GLN A 768 55.07 120.95 -19.67
CA GLN A 768 55.42 121.12 -21.09
C GLN A 768 55.82 122.56 -21.51
N GLN A 769 55.97 123.48 -20.56
CA GLN A 769 56.33 124.90 -20.82
C GLN A 769 57.76 125.30 -20.37
N GLY A 770 58.70 124.34 -20.29
CA GLY A 770 60.07 124.53 -19.79
C GLY A 770 61.19 124.55 -20.84
N ALA A 771 60.94 125.00 -22.07
CA ALA A 771 61.83 124.76 -23.22
C ALA A 771 62.95 125.82 -23.41
N SER A 772 64.15 125.61 -22.82
CA SER A 772 65.36 126.38 -23.18
C SER A 772 66.74 125.71 -22.95
N LEU A 773 66.82 124.39 -22.75
CA LEU A 773 68.08 123.65 -22.57
C LEU A 773 68.33 122.61 -23.69
N ALA A 774 68.48 123.10 -24.93
CA ALA A 774 68.54 122.26 -26.13
C ALA A 774 69.95 121.83 -26.57
N GLN A 775 71.02 122.25 -25.88
CA GLN A 775 72.40 122.14 -26.40
C GLN A 775 73.23 120.96 -25.83
N ASP A 776 72.93 120.46 -24.63
CA ASP A 776 73.64 119.31 -24.02
C ASP A 776 73.11 117.93 -24.48
N ARG A 777 71.97 117.91 -25.17
CA ARG A 777 71.19 116.70 -25.50
C ARG A 777 71.98 115.66 -26.31
N GLY A 778 72.74 116.10 -27.32
CA GLY A 778 73.37 115.22 -28.31
C GLY A 778 74.47 114.28 -27.78
N ARG A 779 74.97 114.48 -26.55
CA ARG A 779 75.95 113.56 -25.93
C ARG A 779 75.33 112.38 -25.17
N LEU A 780 74.03 112.44 -24.85
CA LEU A 780 73.35 111.38 -24.11
C LEU A 780 72.66 110.38 -25.04
N GLU A 781 72.18 110.82 -26.20
CA GLU A 781 71.45 109.98 -27.17
C GLU A 781 72.32 108.80 -27.68
N ALA A 782 73.60 109.03 -27.97
CA ALA A 782 74.54 107.97 -28.37
C ALA A 782 74.82 106.89 -27.30
N ARG A 783 74.53 107.14 -26.02
CA ARG A 783 74.59 106.11 -24.96
C ARG A 783 73.29 105.29 -24.85
N ILE A 784 72.17 105.84 -25.32
CA ILE A 784 70.87 105.18 -25.28
C ILE A 784 70.79 104.10 -26.36
N GLU A 785 71.36 104.30 -27.55
CA GLU A 785 71.40 103.28 -28.61
C GLU A 785 72.12 101.99 -28.19
N VAL A 786 73.31 102.11 -27.58
CA VAL A 786 74.10 100.92 -27.16
C VAL A 786 73.34 100.08 -26.13
N LEU A 787 72.77 100.72 -25.11
CA LEU A 787 71.98 100.03 -24.08
C LEU A 787 70.67 99.45 -24.66
N SER A 788 70.11 100.07 -25.70
CA SER A 788 68.92 99.54 -26.40
C SER A 788 69.24 98.24 -27.15
N ALA A 789 70.41 98.16 -27.79
CA ALA A 789 70.86 96.95 -28.47
C ALA A 789 71.11 95.78 -27.49
N GLU A 790 71.71 96.05 -26.33
CA GLU A 790 71.89 95.04 -25.27
C GLU A 790 70.55 94.54 -24.69
N LEU A 791 69.59 95.45 -24.46
CA LEU A 791 68.24 95.10 -24.03
C LEU A 791 67.50 94.24 -25.08
N GLU A 792 67.70 94.49 -26.37
CA GLU A 792 67.07 93.70 -27.43
C GLU A 792 67.71 92.30 -27.58
N ALA A 793 69.02 92.17 -27.36
CA ALA A 793 69.69 90.89 -27.26
C ALA A 793 69.19 90.06 -26.05
N GLN A 794 69.02 90.71 -24.88
CA GLN A 794 68.44 90.10 -23.68
C GLN A 794 66.99 89.62 -23.89
N ARG A 795 66.17 90.39 -24.63
CA ARG A 795 64.81 89.95 -25.01
C ARG A 795 64.82 88.70 -25.89
N LYS A 796 65.62 88.70 -26.96
CA LYS A 796 65.79 87.56 -27.88
C LYS A 796 66.38 86.31 -27.23
N GLN A 797 67.03 86.43 -26.06
CA GLN A 797 67.44 85.28 -25.25
C GLN A 797 66.29 84.79 -24.37
N ASN A 798 65.61 85.68 -23.63
CA ASN A 798 64.44 85.33 -22.81
C ASN A 798 63.31 84.67 -23.62
N GLU A 799 63.09 85.07 -24.88
CA GLU A 799 62.12 84.43 -25.78
C GLU A 799 62.46 82.95 -26.04
N LYS A 800 63.73 82.64 -26.35
CA LYS A 800 64.20 81.26 -26.55
C LYS A 800 64.05 80.44 -25.26
N ASP A 801 64.43 81.02 -24.13
CA ASP A 801 64.34 80.33 -22.84
C ASP A 801 62.88 80.03 -22.49
N ASN A 802 61.96 80.95 -22.76
CA ASN A 802 60.51 80.75 -22.61
C ASN A 802 59.97 79.64 -23.55
N ASP A 803 60.42 79.57 -24.79
CA ASP A 803 60.06 78.47 -25.69
C ASP A 803 60.64 77.11 -25.24
N THR A 804 61.85 77.05 -24.67
CA THR A 804 62.34 75.81 -24.04
C THR A 804 61.53 75.42 -22.79
N LEU A 805 61.01 76.39 -22.03
CA LEU A 805 60.12 76.14 -20.91
C LEU A 805 58.75 75.62 -21.38
N ARG A 806 58.19 76.14 -22.47
CA ARG A 806 56.97 75.61 -23.11
C ARG A 806 57.13 74.17 -23.59
N ILE A 807 58.26 73.83 -24.21
CA ILE A 807 58.57 72.46 -24.64
C ILE A 807 58.67 71.53 -23.42
N LYS A 808 59.36 71.96 -22.36
CA LYS A 808 59.45 71.19 -21.09
C LYS A 808 58.10 71.02 -20.40
N ALA A 809 57.26 72.06 -20.37
CA ALA A 809 55.91 71.99 -19.82
C ALA A 809 55.08 70.93 -20.57
N LYS A 810 55.04 70.99 -21.91
CA LYS A 810 54.33 70.00 -22.72
C LYS A 810 54.82 68.57 -22.49
N ILE A 811 56.14 68.37 -22.35
CA ILE A 811 56.70 67.04 -22.04
C ILE A 811 56.21 66.54 -20.66
N MET A 812 56.11 67.42 -19.65
CA MET A 812 55.54 67.06 -18.35
C MET A 812 54.03 66.77 -18.43
N ASP A 813 53.27 67.50 -19.27
CA ASP A 813 51.85 67.24 -19.51
C ASP A 813 51.64 65.87 -20.17
N ASP A 814 52.39 65.58 -21.25
CA ASP A 814 52.37 64.29 -21.98
C ASP A 814 52.79 63.12 -21.04
N GLN A 815 53.75 63.34 -20.14
CA GLN A 815 54.15 62.37 -19.11
C GLN A 815 53.06 62.18 -18.04
N THR A 816 52.43 63.26 -17.58
CA THR A 816 51.35 63.22 -16.57
C THR A 816 50.13 62.49 -17.11
N GLU A 817 49.76 62.74 -18.35
CA GLU A 817 48.70 62.03 -19.07
C GLU A 817 49.03 60.53 -19.24
N THR A 818 50.29 60.19 -19.50
CA THR A 818 50.74 58.79 -19.58
C THR A 818 50.64 58.09 -18.20
N ILE A 819 51.04 58.77 -17.12
CA ILE A 819 50.92 58.26 -15.74
C ILE A 819 49.44 58.08 -15.36
N ARG A 820 48.56 59.02 -15.75
CA ARG A 820 47.11 58.93 -15.53
C ARG A 820 46.52 57.67 -16.16
N ARG A 821 46.80 57.42 -17.45
CA ARG A 821 46.33 56.22 -18.17
C ARG A 821 46.86 54.91 -17.57
N LEU A 822 48.13 54.90 -17.12
CA LEU A 822 48.70 53.73 -16.44
C LEU A 822 47.99 53.44 -15.11
N LYS A 823 47.73 54.48 -14.30
CA LYS A 823 46.98 54.39 -13.04
C LYS A 823 45.55 53.90 -13.26
N GLU A 824 44.86 54.40 -14.27
CA GLU A 824 43.52 53.94 -14.67
C GLU A 824 43.54 52.45 -15.03
N SER A 825 44.49 52.01 -15.86
CA SER A 825 44.63 50.59 -16.22
C SER A 825 45.02 49.68 -15.04
N LEU A 826 45.65 50.21 -13.99
CA LEU A 826 45.89 49.47 -12.75
C LEU A 826 44.60 49.33 -11.94
N GLN A 827 43.87 50.42 -11.76
CA GLN A 827 42.61 50.42 -11.00
C GLN A 827 41.53 49.54 -11.67
N GLU A 828 41.47 49.50 -13.00
CA GLU A 828 40.62 48.55 -13.75
C GLU A 828 40.97 47.08 -13.46
N ARG A 829 42.26 46.75 -13.28
CA ARG A 829 42.70 45.39 -12.92
C ARG A 829 42.40 45.06 -11.48
N ASP A 830 42.57 46.00 -10.55
CA ASP A 830 42.18 45.83 -9.15
C ASP A 830 40.66 45.64 -9.01
N ASP A 831 39.86 46.33 -9.82
CA ASP A 831 38.41 46.12 -9.89
C ASP A 831 38.01 44.75 -10.47
N GLN A 832 38.71 44.27 -11.51
CA GLN A 832 38.53 42.91 -12.02
C GLN A 832 38.91 41.86 -10.97
N ILE A 833 40.02 42.04 -10.25
CA ILE A 833 40.46 41.16 -9.17
C ILE A 833 39.46 41.16 -8.00
N ARG A 834 38.86 42.31 -7.67
CA ARG A 834 37.79 42.40 -6.66
C ARG A 834 36.54 41.62 -7.08
N ARG A 835 36.03 41.83 -8.31
CA ARG A 835 34.87 41.10 -8.84
C ARG A 835 35.08 39.59 -8.84
N LEU A 836 36.24 39.13 -9.32
CA LEU A 836 36.58 37.70 -9.33
C LEU A 836 36.68 37.11 -7.91
N LYS A 837 37.18 37.86 -6.93
CA LYS A 837 37.19 37.43 -5.51
C LYS A 837 35.78 37.35 -4.92
N GLU A 838 34.91 38.32 -5.24
CA GLU A 838 33.51 38.27 -4.81
C GLU A 838 32.73 37.12 -5.47
N GLU A 839 32.94 36.87 -6.76
CA GLU A 839 32.34 35.74 -7.48
C GLU A 839 32.82 34.40 -6.90
N ALA A 840 34.11 34.27 -6.60
CA ALA A 840 34.66 33.11 -5.90
C ALA A 840 34.06 32.94 -4.50
N ALA A 841 33.92 34.00 -3.71
CA ALA A 841 33.29 33.96 -2.38
C ALA A 841 31.79 33.60 -2.46
N LYS A 842 31.06 34.14 -3.45
CA LYS A 842 29.65 33.81 -3.72
C LYS A 842 29.49 32.35 -4.17
N ALA A 843 30.44 31.81 -4.93
CA ALA A 843 30.48 30.39 -5.31
C ALA A 843 30.83 29.47 -4.13
N GLN A 844 31.82 29.84 -3.31
CA GLN A 844 32.20 29.10 -2.11
C GLN A 844 31.04 29.04 -1.10
N LYS A 845 30.32 30.15 -0.88
CA LYS A 845 29.14 30.17 0.00
C LYS A 845 28.05 29.22 -0.49
N ARG A 846 27.74 29.21 -1.79
CA ARG A 846 26.78 28.26 -2.39
C ARG A 846 27.18 26.80 -2.22
N LEU A 847 28.46 26.49 -2.42
CA LEU A 847 28.98 25.12 -2.23
C LEU A 847 28.91 24.69 -0.76
N GLN A 848 29.06 25.63 0.18
CA GLN A 848 28.90 25.35 1.61
C GLN A 848 27.42 25.21 2.00
N GLU A 849 26.54 26.06 1.50
CA GLU A 849 25.08 25.93 1.65
C GLU A 849 24.60 24.56 1.12
N GLN A 850 25.08 24.13 -0.05
CA GLN A 850 24.80 22.80 -0.60
C GLN A 850 25.38 21.66 0.26
N LEU A 851 26.55 21.84 0.88
CA LEU A 851 27.12 20.83 1.78
C LEU A 851 26.31 20.70 3.09
N GLU A 852 25.75 21.81 3.58
CA GLU A 852 24.86 21.85 4.74
C GLU A 852 23.48 21.23 4.40
N GLU A 853 22.95 21.44 3.19
CA GLU A 853 21.75 20.76 2.67
C GLU A 853 21.96 19.25 2.44
N GLU A 854 23.10 18.82 1.91
CA GLU A 854 23.40 17.39 1.69
C GLU A 854 23.68 16.66 3.02
N THR A 855 24.34 17.30 3.99
CA THR A 855 24.61 16.68 5.31
C THR A 855 23.34 16.57 6.17
N THR A 856 22.41 17.52 6.07
CA THR A 856 21.10 17.41 6.72
C THR A 856 20.22 16.34 6.05
N GLN A 857 20.19 16.26 4.72
CA GLN A 857 19.55 15.14 4.02
C GLN A 857 20.17 13.77 4.39
N GLN A 858 21.49 13.69 4.54
CA GLN A 858 22.15 12.46 4.97
C GLN A 858 21.80 12.07 6.42
N ALA A 859 21.52 13.05 7.30
CA ALA A 859 21.03 12.78 8.65
C ALA A 859 19.58 12.25 8.62
N GLU A 860 18.67 12.89 7.90
CA GLU A 860 17.29 12.40 7.73
C GLU A 860 17.24 10.99 7.12
N LEU A 861 18.11 10.68 6.15
CA LEU A 861 18.19 9.36 5.56
C LEU A 861 18.70 8.30 6.55
N LYS A 862 19.61 8.64 7.47
CA LYS A 862 20.03 7.75 8.56
C LYS A 862 18.90 7.47 9.54
N GLU A 863 18.20 8.50 10.02
CA GLU A 863 17.05 8.33 10.92
C GLU A 863 15.94 7.47 10.28
N ARG A 864 15.68 7.65 8.98
CA ARG A 864 14.72 6.81 8.23
C ARG A 864 15.19 5.37 8.11
N VAL A 865 16.49 5.11 7.89
CA VAL A 865 17.07 3.75 7.86
C VAL A 865 17.00 3.10 9.25
N GLU A 866 17.30 3.84 10.33
CA GLU A 866 17.19 3.35 11.70
C GLU A 866 15.73 2.99 12.05
N HIS A 867 14.77 3.87 11.75
CA HIS A 867 13.34 3.59 11.92
C HIS A 867 12.88 2.37 11.10
N LEU A 868 13.33 2.22 9.85
CA LEU A 868 13.04 1.04 9.03
C LEU A 868 13.70 -0.23 9.58
N SER A 869 14.88 -0.13 10.21
CA SER A 869 15.54 -1.27 10.87
C SER A 869 14.79 -1.72 12.11
N LEU A 870 14.30 -0.78 12.94
CA LEU A 870 13.46 -1.08 14.10
C LEU A 870 12.14 -1.71 13.68
N ARG A 871 11.49 -1.17 12.63
CA ARG A 871 10.25 -1.75 12.10
C ARG A 871 10.45 -3.12 11.46
N LYS A 872 11.61 -3.38 10.85
CA LYS A 872 12.00 -4.71 10.35
C LYS A 872 12.10 -5.72 11.50
N GLU A 873 12.72 -5.33 12.61
CA GLU A 873 12.88 -6.23 13.77
C GLU A 873 11.55 -6.48 14.49
N GLU A 874 10.70 -5.46 14.62
CA GLU A 874 9.31 -5.61 15.11
C GLU A 874 8.51 -6.60 14.24
N LEU A 875 8.67 -6.53 12.91
CA LEU A 875 8.03 -7.43 11.96
C LEU A 875 8.61 -8.85 11.99
N LYS A 876 9.90 -9.04 12.33
CA LYS A 876 10.45 -10.38 12.61
C LYS A 876 9.80 -10.99 13.83
N GLN A 877 9.73 -10.26 14.95
CA GLN A 877 9.13 -10.78 16.18
C GLN A 877 7.67 -11.17 15.93
N GLN A 878 6.90 -10.33 15.24
CA GLN A 878 5.52 -10.64 14.83
C GLN A 878 5.41 -11.86 13.90
N LEU A 879 6.47 -12.20 13.15
CA LEU A 879 6.52 -13.40 12.31
C LEU A 879 6.87 -14.64 13.14
N GLU A 880 7.88 -14.56 14.02
CA GLU A 880 8.25 -15.63 14.95
C GLU A 880 7.09 -15.99 15.90
N ASP A 881 6.40 -14.98 16.45
CA ASP A 881 5.20 -15.16 17.28
C ASP A 881 4.09 -15.90 16.51
N LYS A 882 3.91 -15.58 15.21
CA LYS A 882 2.90 -16.20 14.35
C LYS A 882 3.29 -17.60 13.86
N GLU A 883 4.58 -17.88 13.69
CA GLU A 883 5.08 -19.24 13.47
C GLU A 883 4.88 -20.12 14.72
N ALA A 884 5.08 -19.56 15.91
CA ALA A 884 4.79 -20.25 17.18
C ALA A 884 3.29 -20.54 17.36
N GLU A 885 2.40 -19.59 17.05
CA GLU A 885 0.95 -19.81 16.98
C GLU A 885 0.59 -20.90 15.96
N LEU A 886 1.17 -20.85 14.75
CA LEU A 886 0.94 -21.83 13.69
C LEU A 886 1.35 -23.25 14.14
N GLU A 887 2.50 -23.41 14.79
CA GLU A 887 2.94 -24.71 15.33
C GLU A 887 2.13 -25.17 16.54
N GLN A 888 1.52 -24.27 17.31
CA GLN A 888 0.53 -24.64 18.33
C GLN A 888 -0.77 -25.15 17.68
N VAL A 889 -1.27 -24.46 16.66
CA VAL A 889 -2.48 -24.88 15.91
C VAL A 889 -2.25 -26.20 15.19
N LYS A 890 -1.09 -26.42 14.55
CA LYS A 890 -0.69 -27.70 13.94
C LYS A 890 -0.69 -28.84 14.96
N ARG A 891 -0.15 -28.63 16.17
CA ARG A 891 -0.14 -29.63 17.24
C ARG A 891 -1.56 -30.00 17.66
N VAL A 892 -2.40 -29.01 17.99
CA VAL A 892 -3.82 -29.22 18.36
C VAL A 892 -4.60 -29.92 17.22
N TYR A 893 -4.38 -29.54 15.97
CA TYR A 893 -4.97 -30.22 14.81
C TYR A 893 -4.51 -31.68 14.70
N SER A 894 -3.23 -31.96 14.92
CA SER A 894 -2.69 -33.34 14.88
C SER A 894 -3.26 -34.22 16.01
N GLU A 895 -3.49 -33.66 17.20
CA GLU A 895 -4.11 -34.36 18.32
C GLU A 895 -5.60 -34.60 18.09
N SER A 896 -6.32 -33.60 17.56
CA SER A 896 -7.71 -33.76 17.10
C SER A 896 -7.82 -34.85 16.03
N THR A 897 -6.91 -34.85 15.05
CA THR A 897 -6.86 -35.86 13.98
C THR A 897 -6.61 -37.27 14.54
N LYS A 898 -5.72 -37.44 15.52
CA LYS A 898 -5.54 -38.73 16.23
C LYS A 898 -6.81 -39.17 16.95
N LYS A 899 -7.47 -38.27 17.70
CA LYS A 899 -8.75 -38.57 18.37
C LYS A 899 -9.87 -38.93 17.37
N TRP A 900 -9.86 -38.37 16.16
CA TRP A 900 -10.78 -38.77 15.08
C TRP A 900 -10.42 -40.12 14.46
N GLN A 901 -9.13 -40.42 14.28
CA GLN A 901 -8.64 -41.73 13.84
C GLN A 901 -9.06 -42.84 14.84
N GLU A 902 -8.85 -42.61 16.14
CA GLU A 902 -9.27 -43.52 17.21
C GLU A 902 -10.80 -43.74 17.23
N LYS A 903 -11.58 -42.67 17.03
CA LYS A 903 -13.05 -42.75 16.91
C LYS A 903 -13.49 -43.51 15.64
N ALA A 904 -12.79 -43.36 14.52
CA ALA A 904 -13.05 -44.11 13.28
C ALA A 904 -12.71 -45.60 13.44
N ASP A 905 -11.61 -45.94 14.11
CA ASP A 905 -11.25 -47.32 14.44
C ASP A 905 -12.28 -47.95 15.39
N LEU A 906 -12.79 -47.20 16.37
CA LEU A 906 -13.86 -47.65 17.27
C LEU A 906 -15.18 -47.87 16.52
N LEU A 907 -15.58 -46.95 15.64
CA LEU A 907 -16.75 -47.12 14.77
C LEU A 907 -16.61 -48.36 13.88
N THR A 908 -15.45 -48.55 13.24
CA THR A 908 -15.18 -49.72 12.39
C THR A 908 -15.27 -51.03 13.18
N ARG A 909 -14.82 -51.04 14.45
CA ARG A 909 -14.97 -52.20 15.36
C ARG A 909 -16.45 -52.45 15.69
N LEU A 910 -17.21 -51.42 16.05
CA LEU A 910 -18.64 -51.50 16.35
C LEU A 910 -19.44 -51.98 15.13
N GLU A 911 -19.19 -51.43 13.94
CA GLU A 911 -19.77 -51.90 12.68
C GLU A 911 -19.46 -53.38 12.43
N SER A 912 -18.23 -53.83 12.71
CA SER A 912 -17.87 -55.25 12.61
C SER A 912 -18.58 -56.14 13.63
N GLN A 913 -18.95 -55.61 14.80
CA GLN A 913 -19.73 -56.33 15.82
C GLN A 913 -21.21 -56.36 15.44
N VAL A 914 -21.79 -55.23 15.05
CA VAL A 914 -23.18 -55.13 14.56
C VAL A 914 -23.38 -56.01 13.34
N LYS A 915 -22.42 -56.06 12.40
CA LYS A 915 -22.47 -56.97 11.24
C LYS A 915 -22.46 -58.44 11.65
N ARG A 916 -21.54 -58.85 12.54
CA ARG A 916 -21.50 -60.23 13.07
C ARG A 916 -22.76 -60.58 13.87
N MET A 917 -23.29 -59.64 14.64
CA MET A 917 -24.53 -59.82 15.39
C MET A 917 -25.72 -59.98 14.45
N LYS A 918 -25.79 -59.18 13.37
CA LYS A 918 -26.78 -59.36 12.31
C LYS A 918 -26.61 -60.70 11.60
N GLU A 919 -25.41 -61.09 11.18
CA GLU A 919 -25.15 -62.39 10.54
C GLU A 919 -25.60 -63.57 11.44
N ASN A 920 -25.44 -63.44 12.77
CA ASN A 920 -25.97 -64.40 13.74
C ASN A 920 -27.51 -64.34 13.87
N PHE A 921 -28.13 -63.16 13.81
CA PHE A 921 -29.59 -63.01 13.83
C PHE A 921 -30.23 -63.56 12.54
N ASP A 922 -29.74 -63.15 11.37
CA ASP A 922 -30.18 -63.65 10.06
C ASP A 922 -30.07 -65.19 10.00
N SER A 923 -28.99 -65.77 10.56
CA SER A 923 -28.81 -67.23 10.67
C SER A 923 -29.79 -67.90 11.63
N ARG A 924 -30.06 -67.29 12.79
CA ARG A 924 -31.08 -67.77 13.75
C ARG A 924 -32.49 -67.67 13.16
N GLU A 925 -32.80 -66.61 12.42
CA GLU A 925 -34.08 -66.43 11.74
C GLU A 925 -34.28 -67.49 10.65
N CYS A 926 -33.26 -67.78 9.83
CA CYS A 926 -33.34 -68.87 8.84
C CYS A 926 -33.61 -70.23 9.51
N LEU A 927 -32.95 -70.55 10.62
CA LEU A 927 -33.18 -71.79 11.37
C LEU A 927 -34.60 -71.85 11.96
N LEU A 928 -35.11 -70.75 12.53
CA LEU A 928 -36.47 -70.68 13.06
C LEU A 928 -37.54 -70.75 11.96
N LEU A 929 -37.26 -70.22 10.77
CA LEU A 929 -38.12 -70.36 9.60
C LEU A 929 -38.12 -71.81 9.10
N GLU A 930 -36.96 -72.47 9.01
CA GLU A 930 -36.88 -73.90 8.68
C GLU A 930 -37.61 -74.79 9.70
N GLU A 931 -37.45 -74.55 11.01
CA GLU A 931 -38.17 -75.28 12.06
C GLU A 931 -39.68 -75.05 11.97
N ARG A 932 -40.11 -73.81 11.72
CA ARG A 932 -41.52 -73.46 11.48
C ARG A 932 -42.06 -74.17 10.23
N GLU A 933 -41.35 -74.17 9.11
CA GLU A 933 -41.81 -74.82 7.88
C GLU A 933 -41.98 -76.32 8.10
N LYS A 934 -40.95 -77.00 8.64
CA LYS A 934 -41.00 -78.43 9.02
C LYS A 934 -42.16 -78.73 9.98
N ALA A 935 -42.44 -77.85 10.95
CA ALA A 935 -43.59 -77.99 11.84
C ALA A 935 -44.93 -77.82 11.11
N THR A 936 -45.06 -76.86 10.19
CA THR A 936 -46.28 -76.70 9.38
C THR A 936 -46.51 -77.83 8.38
N GLU A 937 -45.44 -78.42 7.83
CA GLU A 937 -45.52 -79.59 6.97
C GLU A 937 -45.93 -80.84 7.77
N ALA A 938 -45.32 -81.06 8.95
CA ALA A 938 -45.73 -82.13 9.86
C ALA A 938 -47.20 -81.98 10.29
N HIS A 939 -47.66 -80.76 10.56
CA HIS A 939 -49.07 -80.48 10.88
C HIS A 939 -49.99 -80.72 9.67
N ARG A 940 -49.60 -80.29 8.46
CA ARG A 940 -50.36 -80.54 7.22
C ARG A 940 -50.48 -82.04 6.94
N ALA A 941 -49.39 -82.79 7.06
CA ALA A 941 -49.39 -84.25 6.91
C ALA A 941 -50.20 -84.97 8.01
N ALA A 942 -50.32 -84.38 9.21
CA ALA A 942 -51.23 -84.89 10.25
C ALA A 942 -52.70 -84.62 9.93
N LEU A 943 -53.04 -83.44 9.40
CA LEU A 943 -54.38 -83.12 8.92
C LEU A 943 -54.80 -83.98 7.72
N GLU A 944 -53.90 -84.22 6.76
CA GLU A 944 -54.13 -85.13 5.63
C GLU A 944 -54.42 -86.57 6.10
N LYS A 945 -53.68 -87.06 7.12
CA LYS A 945 -53.95 -88.36 7.76
C LYS A 945 -55.31 -88.39 8.48
N LEU A 946 -55.67 -87.33 9.20
CA LEU A 946 -56.98 -87.21 9.85
C LEU A 946 -58.11 -87.23 8.80
N HIS A 947 -57.99 -86.46 7.72
CA HIS A 947 -58.97 -86.48 6.63
C HIS A 947 -59.08 -87.85 5.96
N CYS A 948 -57.98 -88.58 5.76
CA CYS A 948 -58.03 -89.96 5.25
C CYS A 948 -58.76 -90.92 6.22
N VAL A 949 -58.62 -90.71 7.53
CA VAL A 949 -59.31 -91.49 8.57
C VAL A 949 -60.80 -91.11 8.65
N ASP A 950 -61.15 -89.83 8.59
CA ASP A 950 -62.54 -89.35 8.55
C ASP A 950 -63.28 -89.86 7.30
N ASP A 951 -62.62 -89.86 6.14
CA ASP A 951 -63.16 -90.42 4.91
C ASP A 951 -63.30 -91.95 4.97
N ALA A 952 -62.40 -92.65 5.67
CA ALA A 952 -62.54 -94.09 5.92
C ALA A 952 -63.72 -94.39 6.84
N PHE A 953 -63.87 -93.64 7.94
CA PHE A 953 -65.03 -93.73 8.84
C PHE A 953 -66.34 -93.38 8.11
N ARG A 954 -66.34 -92.37 7.23
CA ARG A 954 -67.52 -92.00 6.44
C ARG A 954 -67.94 -93.13 5.50
N ARG A 955 -67.01 -93.71 4.74
CA ARG A 955 -67.27 -94.89 3.88
C ARG A 955 -67.74 -96.11 4.69
N GLN A 956 -67.18 -96.33 5.88
CA GLN A 956 -67.61 -97.41 6.77
C GLN A 956 -69.04 -97.17 7.29
N LEU A 957 -69.36 -95.95 7.70
CA LEU A 957 -70.71 -95.56 8.14
C LEU A 957 -71.74 -95.68 7.00
N GLU A 958 -71.42 -95.19 5.81
CA GLU A 958 -72.22 -95.35 4.58
C GLU A 958 -72.47 -96.83 4.26
N SER A 959 -71.42 -97.68 4.36
CA SER A 959 -71.56 -99.13 4.15
C SER A 959 -72.44 -99.81 5.20
N VAL A 960 -72.39 -99.40 6.47
CA VAL A 960 -73.24 -99.94 7.54
C VAL A 960 -74.68 -99.46 7.38
N GLN A 961 -74.90 -98.20 7.00
CA GLN A 961 -76.23 -97.67 6.69
C GLN A 961 -76.85 -98.37 5.47
N ALA A 962 -76.08 -98.62 4.42
CA ALA A 962 -76.53 -99.36 3.24
C ALA A 962 -76.90 -100.82 3.57
N ALA A 963 -76.09 -101.51 4.39
CA ALA A 963 -76.39 -102.85 4.86
C ALA A 963 -77.70 -102.89 5.67
N HIS A 964 -77.87 -101.96 6.62
CA HIS A 964 -79.08 -101.91 7.44
C HIS A 964 -80.35 -101.53 6.63
N GLN A 965 -80.21 -100.67 5.61
CA GLN A 965 -81.31 -100.41 4.67
C GLN A 965 -81.70 -101.66 3.87
N ALA A 966 -80.74 -102.50 3.47
CA ALA A 966 -81.00 -103.77 2.81
C ALA A 966 -81.71 -104.77 3.74
N GLU A 967 -81.32 -104.86 5.02
CA GLU A 967 -82.02 -105.67 6.04
C GLU A 967 -83.48 -105.21 6.23
N LEU A 968 -83.70 -103.89 6.35
CA LEU A 968 -85.05 -103.32 6.50
C LEU A 968 -85.94 -103.60 5.28
N LEU A 969 -85.39 -103.56 4.06
CA LEU A 969 -86.10 -103.95 2.85
C LEU A 969 -86.40 -105.47 2.81
N GLY A 970 -85.46 -106.31 3.26
CA GLY A 970 -85.68 -107.75 3.41
C GLY A 970 -86.83 -108.08 4.37
N LEU A 971 -86.82 -107.47 5.56
CA LEU A 971 -87.87 -107.62 6.57
C LEU A 971 -89.23 -107.06 6.10
N ALA A 972 -89.23 -105.98 5.31
CA ALA A 972 -90.45 -105.45 4.70
C ALA A 972 -91.04 -106.43 3.67
N ASN A 973 -90.19 -107.05 2.83
CA ASN A 973 -90.61 -108.04 1.85
C ASN A 973 -91.14 -109.32 2.53
N GLU A 974 -90.44 -109.85 3.55
CA GLU A 974 -90.94 -110.97 4.35
C GLU A 974 -92.30 -110.68 4.99
N LYS A 975 -92.49 -109.45 5.51
CA LYS A 975 -93.77 -109.02 6.07
C LYS A 975 -94.86 -108.95 5.00
N HIS A 976 -94.54 -108.49 3.79
CA HIS A 976 -95.49 -108.45 2.68
C HIS A 976 -95.92 -109.86 2.26
N GLN A 977 -94.96 -110.77 2.07
CA GLN A 977 -95.22 -112.18 1.76
C GLN A 977 -96.10 -112.87 2.82
N LYS A 978 -95.85 -112.62 4.11
CA LYS A 978 -96.68 -113.12 5.22
C LYS A 978 -98.10 -112.51 5.25
N ILE A 979 -98.28 -111.31 4.70
CA ILE A 979 -99.61 -110.69 4.50
C ILE A 979 -100.32 -111.31 3.28
N GLU A 980 -99.61 -111.57 2.18
CA GLU A 980 -100.14 -112.27 1.01
C GLU A 980 -100.59 -113.70 1.37
N GLU A 981 -99.77 -114.46 2.11
CA GLU A 981 -100.14 -115.79 2.63
C GLU A 981 -101.36 -115.75 3.57
N ALA A 982 -101.55 -114.66 4.33
CA ALA A 982 -102.71 -114.50 5.19
C ALA A 982 -103.97 -114.14 4.37
N ASN A 983 -103.84 -113.25 3.39
CA ASN A 983 -104.92 -112.87 2.48
C ASN A 983 -105.38 -114.06 1.62
N GLN A 984 -104.45 -114.91 1.17
CA GLN A 984 -104.76 -116.13 0.43
C GLN A 984 -105.62 -117.10 1.26
N LYS A 985 -105.29 -117.29 2.55
CA LYS A 985 -106.11 -118.09 3.49
C LYS A 985 -107.47 -117.46 3.78
N VAL A 986 -107.56 -116.12 3.81
CA VAL A 986 -108.85 -115.42 3.92
C VAL A 986 -109.69 -115.64 2.65
N PHE A 987 -109.08 -115.61 1.46
CA PHE A 987 -109.76 -115.91 0.20
C PHE A 987 -110.28 -117.35 0.16
N GLU A 988 -109.48 -118.33 0.59
CA GLU A 988 -109.88 -119.74 0.71
C GLU A 988 -111.10 -119.90 1.64
N VAL A 989 -111.08 -119.26 2.82
CA VAL A 989 -112.21 -119.27 3.77
C VAL A 989 -113.44 -118.51 3.25
N GLU A 990 -113.26 -117.43 2.49
CA GLU A 990 -114.37 -116.77 1.79
C GLU A 990 -114.99 -117.67 0.71
N GLU A 991 -114.18 -118.46 0.00
CA GLU A 991 -114.66 -119.37 -1.05
C GLU A 991 -115.37 -120.59 -0.45
N GLU A 992 -114.87 -121.17 0.64
CA GLU A 992 -115.60 -122.16 1.46
C GLU A 992 -116.95 -121.59 1.96
N MET A 993 -116.96 -120.36 2.47
CA MET A 993 -118.20 -119.73 2.95
C MET A 993 -119.19 -119.38 1.83
N ARG A 994 -118.72 -119.10 0.60
CA ARG A 994 -119.59 -118.98 -0.58
C ARG A 994 -120.22 -120.31 -0.96
N GLN A 995 -119.45 -121.39 -0.96
CA GLN A 995 -119.96 -122.75 -1.23
C GLN A 995 -121.04 -123.14 -0.20
N LEU A 996 -120.78 -122.91 1.10
CA LEU A 996 -121.77 -123.13 2.16
C LEU A 996 -123.04 -122.28 1.97
N LEU A 997 -122.91 -121.01 1.55
CA LEU A 997 -124.08 -120.18 1.25
C LEU A 997 -124.89 -120.70 0.06
N GLU A 998 -124.23 -121.17 -1.01
CA GLU A 998 -124.90 -121.79 -2.17
C GLU A 998 -125.57 -123.13 -1.79
N GLU A 999 -124.97 -123.93 -0.91
CA GLU A 999 -125.62 -125.09 -0.30
C GLU A 999 -126.85 -124.71 0.54
N THR A 1000 -126.80 -123.62 1.32
CA THR A 1000 -128.00 -123.18 2.06
C THR A 1000 -129.10 -122.67 1.13
N GLU A 1001 -128.77 -121.98 0.03
CA GLU A 1001 -129.79 -121.48 -0.90
C GLU A 1001 -130.42 -122.60 -1.73
N THR A 1002 -129.63 -123.57 -2.19
CA THR A 1002 -130.15 -124.76 -2.88
C THR A 1002 -131.04 -125.61 -1.97
N ASN A 1003 -130.63 -125.84 -0.72
CA ASN A 1003 -131.48 -126.49 0.29
C ASN A 1003 -132.78 -125.70 0.54
N LYS A 1004 -132.73 -124.37 0.61
CA LYS A 1004 -133.91 -123.51 0.74
C LYS A 1004 -134.86 -123.66 -0.47
N ARG A 1005 -134.35 -123.62 -1.71
CA ARG A 1005 -135.16 -123.84 -2.93
C ARG A 1005 -135.85 -125.21 -2.92
N ILE A 1006 -135.15 -126.27 -2.51
CA ILE A 1006 -135.72 -127.63 -2.34
C ILE A 1006 -136.84 -127.63 -1.28
N MET A 1007 -136.72 -126.84 -0.22
CA MET A 1007 -137.73 -126.74 0.84
C MET A 1007 -138.98 -125.94 0.37
N GLU A 1008 -138.78 -124.88 -0.40
CA GLU A 1008 -139.87 -124.10 -1.02
C GLU A 1008 -140.65 -124.92 -2.07
N GLU A 1009 -139.97 -125.77 -2.86
CA GLU A 1009 -140.67 -126.71 -3.76
C GLU A 1009 -141.54 -127.71 -3.00
N LYS A 1010 -141.04 -128.26 -1.89
CA LYS A 1010 -141.80 -129.19 -1.04
C LYS A 1010 -143.05 -128.52 -0.45
N MET A 1011 -142.94 -127.26 -0.02
CA MET A 1011 -144.11 -126.46 0.39
C MET A 1011 -145.11 -126.26 -0.76
N LYS A 1012 -144.65 -125.83 -1.95
CA LYS A 1012 -145.52 -125.62 -3.11
C LYS A 1012 -146.29 -126.88 -3.53
N ARG A 1013 -145.65 -128.05 -3.48
CA ARG A 1013 -146.32 -129.35 -3.75
C ARG A 1013 -147.40 -129.63 -2.71
N LEU A 1014 -147.14 -129.44 -1.42
CA LEU A 1014 -148.15 -129.61 -0.36
C LEU A 1014 -149.34 -128.64 -0.52
N SER A 1015 -149.10 -127.38 -0.87
CA SER A 1015 -150.16 -126.39 -1.14
C SER A 1015 -151.00 -126.68 -2.39
N SER A 1016 -150.56 -127.58 -3.27
CA SER A 1016 -151.33 -127.97 -4.47
C SER A 1016 -152.33 -129.10 -4.23
N VAL A 1017 -152.09 -129.97 -3.25
CA VAL A 1017 -152.93 -131.17 -3.00
C VAL A 1017 -154.14 -130.83 -2.11
N LEU A 1018 -154.00 -129.89 -1.17
CA LEU A 1018 -155.07 -129.44 -0.26
C LEU A 1018 -156.01 -128.39 -0.88
N LYS A 1019 -156.34 -128.54 -2.18
CA LYS A 1019 -157.27 -127.64 -2.89
C LYS A 1019 -158.35 -128.32 -3.72
N ASP A 1020 -158.27 -129.63 -3.92
CA ASP A 1020 -159.27 -130.44 -4.63
C ASP A 1020 -159.90 -131.54 -3.74
N PHE A 1021 -159.78 -131.42 -2.41
CA PHE A 1021 -160.53 -132.16 -1.38
C PHE A 1021 -160.66 -131.34 -0.09
#